data_AF-A0AAW9RXV5-F1
#
_entry.id   AF-A0AAW9RXV5-F1
#
_cell.length_a   1.000
_cell.length_b   1.000
_cell.length_c   1.000
_cell.angle_alpha   90.00
_cell.angle_beta   90.00
_cell.angle_gamma   90.00
#
_symmetry.space_group_name_H-M   'P 1'
#
loop_
_entity.id
_entity.type
_entity.pdbx_description
1 polymer ?
#
loop_
_entity_poly.entity_id
_entity_poly.type
_entity_poly.pdbx_seq_one_letter_code
_entity_poly.pdbx_strand_id
1 'polypeptide(L)'
;MDPSLFRYIWKHSKREQIIILMVTFCSFPLIYYSLDLPKQIVNQALQGTNWPQPVPILGIQLDQVPYLLTLCFLFLALVIINNGIKFWLNTAKNLLGERMLRRLRYDLYQRVLRFRLPRFRQVSQGEIIPMITSEVEPLGDYIGDAIALPAFQGGTLIVYLYFIFAQDLMLGAAAIALYPLQMWIIPWLQAKVNRLARERVINVRRMADRIGETISGVREIHANDTSAWHLADLSDRLYTNFDIRYRGFQLRFLIKFVNNFINQLTPFFFYSIGGYLVIKGDLSFGALVAVLAAYKDLASPWKELLAFYQARADVEIKYQTVVENFDVPDVKPLPLLIDDAEGVERLSGEIELKSVTYNGAGHPLTDVSARIPQGATVAVVGEDTDGRGDLLEVMAGLVVPNGGEVKIGGRDIETLPEAVLGRSIAYVGANPYVFSETIRGNLTYGLRHRPVLGDGWPDTSLAKRMVEEAEKTGNTWFPISARWDDLSEAKVSDVAELDERSLALLEEVGLGDDAFRLGLKARIDPKAPGAPVAELIAARKKAAERILADPQAADLVELWDADRLNPSATLAENVLFALPSDPTVGMRDLARDPLVIRFLDEAKLTDEFLQMGVEIARTMIELFAQLSGEGSLLAEFSFITPDEMPTYDVMIKRVDKQGIGKLSKGERADLIGLAFELVPARHRLEVLDEERERRIVAARPIFRRLVEAEEDAHFVPFDPELLIAPLSIEDNVLFGKTRVDRRGSHERVERIIRDVIVDMGLQGQIQRAGLDYNVGVAGSRLSPGQRQRIALVRALMKRSNVAIFDGFFSSGDDPLLQTVREETEGATLVIGMEQLEGARGFDTVLVMSNGRLAASGSYDEVAAVVRGGEAAGAG
;
A
#
# COMPACT_ATOMS: atom_id res chain seq x y z
N MET A 1 -22.21 -1.51 -11.45
CA MET A 1 -21.66 -2.86 -11.15
C MET A 1 -22.80 -3.86 -11.29
N ASP A 2 -22.56 -5.18 -11.18
CA ASP A 2 -23.69 -6.11 -11.09
C ASP A 2 -24.44 -5.83 -9.75
N PRO A 3 -25.75 -5.52 -9.76
CA PRO A 3 -26.48 -5.13 -8.54
C PRO A 3 -26.75 -6.31 -7.59
N SER A 4 -26.43 -7.53 -8.01
CA SER A 4 -26.64 -8.75 -7.23
C SER A 4 -25.34 -9.54 -7.16
N LEU A 5 -24.90 -9.82 -5.94
CA LEU A 5 -23.71 -10.64 -5.68
C LEU A 5 -23.81 -12.00 -6.35
N PHE A 6 -24.99 -12.65 -6.30
CA PHE A 6 -25.18 -13.96 -6.93
C PHE A 6 -25.02 -13.91 -8.45
N ARG A 7 -25.52 -12.86 -9.11
CA ARG A 7 -25.34 -12.67 -10.56
C ARG A 7 -23.86 -12.48 -10.90
N TYR A 8 -23.15 -11.68 -10.12
CA TYR A 8 -21.70 -11.47 -10.25
C TYR A 8 -20.94 -12.80 -10.12
N ILE A 9 -21.21 -13.57 -9.05
CA ILE A 9 -20.61 -14.89 -8.81
C ILE A 9 -20.85 -15.80 -10.01
N TRP A 10 -22.10 -15.96 -10.44
CA TRP A 10 -22.43 -16.88 -11.54
C TRP A 10 -21.76 -16.48 -12.86
N LYS A 11 -21.81 -15.20 -13.22
CA LYS A 11 -21.24 -14.66 -14.46
C LYS A 11 -19.75 -14.98 -14.59
N HIS A 12 -19.00 -14.88 -13.49
CA HIS A 12 -17.54 -15.01 -13.49
C HIS A 12 -17.01 -16.37 -13.02
N SER A 13 -17.83 -17.22 -12.37
CA SER A 13 -17.38 -18.52 -11.82
C SER A 13 -18.14 -19.76 -12.31
N LYS A 14 -19.15 -19.62 -13.20
CA LYS A 14 -20.05 -20.75 -13.59
C LYS A 14 -19.33 -22.05 -13.95
N ARG A 15 -18.20 -21.99 -14.66
CA ARG A 15 -17.47 -23.20 -15.12
C ARG A 15 -16.93 -23.99 -13.93
N GLU A 16 -16.25 -23.32 -13.01
CA GLU A 16 -15.68 -23.95 -11.80
C GLU A 16 -16.80 -24.44 -10.86
N GLN A 17 -17.84 -23.62 -10.67
CA GLN A 17 -19.01 -23.99 -9.86
C GLN A 17 -19.71 -25.26 -10.39
N ILE A 18 -19.86 -25.40 -11.71
CA ILE A 18 -20.46 -26.61 -12.31
C ILE A 18 -19.61 -27.86 -11.99
N ILE A 19 -18.28 -27.77 -12.07
CA ILE A 19 -17.40 -28.90 -11.75
C ILE A 19 -17.54 -29.27 -10.27
N ILE A 20 -17.52 -28.27 -9.37
CA ILE A 20 -17.70 -28.49 -7.92
C ILE A 20 -19.06 -29.14 -7.64
N LEU A 21 -20.12 -28.71 -8.32
CA LEU A 21 -21.46 -29.29 -8.21
C LEU A 21 -21.50 -30.75 -8.70
N MET A 22 -20.88 -31.06 -9.84
CA MET A 22 -20.81 -32.45 -10.34
C MET A 22 -20.16 -33.38 -9.31
N VAL A 23 -18.99 -33.00 -8.77
CA VAL A 23 -18.29 -33.78 -7.74
C VAL A 23 -19.14 -33.89 -6.46
N THR A 24 -19.84 -32.82 -6.09
CA THR A 24 -20.80 -32.81 -4.98
C THR A 24 -21.90 -33.86 -5.18
N PHE A 25 -22.56 -33.91 -6.34
CA PHE A 25 -23.59 -34.91 -6.63
C PHE A 25 -23.03 -36.34 -6.64
N CYS A 26 -21.81 -36.55 -7.17
CA CYS A 26 -21.13 -37.85 -7.13
C CYS A 26 -20.84 -38.34 -5.71
N SER A 27 -20.77 -37.45 -4.71
CA SER A 27 -20.53 -37.83 -3.31
C SER A 27 -21.76 -38.42 -2.61
N PHE A 28 -22.98 -38.08 -3.05
CA PHE A 28 -24.22 -38.46 -2.35
C PHE A 28 -24.45 -39.97 -2.25
N PRO A 29 -24.23 -40.79 -3.30
CA PRO A 29 -24.31 -42.24 -3.17
C PRO A 29 -23.31 -42.80 -2.15
N LEU A 30 -22.10 -42.25 -2.09
CA LEU A 30 -21.07 -42.69 -1.14
C LEU A 30 -21.47 -42.39 0.30
N ILE A 31 -22.08 -41.23 0.55
CA ILE A 31 -22.64 -40.86 1.86
C ILE A 31 -23.74 -41.84 2.27
N TYR A 32 -24.64 -42.20 1.35
CA TYR A 32 -25.69 -43.19 1.62
C TYR A 32 -25.10 -44.55 2.02
N TYR A 33 -24.17 -45.09 1.24
CA TYR A 33 -23.54 -46.39 1.55
C TYR A 33 -22.72 -46.36 2.85
N SER A 34 -22.12 -45.21 3.20
CA SER A 34 -21.44 -45.04 4.48
C SER A 34 -22.39 -45.16 5.68
N LEU A 35 -23.69 -44.86 5.52
CA LEU A 35 -24.70 -45.05 6.56
C LEU A 35 -25.26 -46.48 6.60
N ASP A 36 -25.39 -47.12 5.43
CA ASP A 36 -25.97 -48.46 5.33
C ASP A 36 -25.00 -49.56 5.79
N LEU A 37 -23.69 -49.41 5.59
CA LEU A 37 -22.69 -50.42 5.97
C LEU A 37 -22.67 -50.75 7.48
N PRO A 38 -22.68 -49.78 8.42
CA PRO A 38 -22.79 -50.07 9.84
C PRO A 38 -24.02 -50.91 10.19
N LYS A 39 -25.16 -50.66 9.53
CA LYS A 39 -26.38 -51.46 9.69
C LYS A 39 -26.18 -52.88 9.18
N GLN A 40 -25.55 -53.06 8.01
CA GLN A 40 -25.25 -54.40 7.48
C GLN A 40 -24.29 -55.17 8.40
N ILE A 41 -23.27 -54.50 8.94
CA ILE A 41 -22.34 -55.08 9.92
C ILE A 41 -23.12 -55.62 11.13
N VAL A 42 -24.03 -54.83 11.70
CA VAL A 42 -24.82 -55.25 12.87
C VAL A 42 -25.81 -56.37 12.52
N ASN A 43 -26.63 -56.19 11.48
CA ASN A 43 -27.74 -57.11 11.18
C ASN A 43 -27.27 -58.42 10.53
N GLN A 44 -26.28 -58.37 9.64
CA GLN A 44 -25.86 -59.53 8.86
C GLN A 44 -24.60 -60.18 9.46
N ALA A 45 -23.59 -59.41 9.84
CA ALA A 45 -22.33 -59.98 10.32
C ALA A 45 -22.39 -60.40 11.80
N LEU A 46 -22.99 -59.58 12.68
CA LEU A 46 -23.07 -59.87 14.12
C LEU A 46 -24.29 -60.70 14.51
N GLN A 47 -25.46 -60.46 13.91
CA GLN A 47 -26.73 -61.12 14.25
C GLN A 47 -27.16 -62.20 13.23
N GLY A 48 -26.47 -62.35 12.10
CA GLY A 48 -26.83 -63.31 11.06
C GLY A 48 -26.56 -64.77 11.47
N THR A 49 -27.53 -65.64 11.19
CA THR A 49 -27.50 -67.08 11.56
C THR A 49 -27.23 -68.02 10.38
N ASN A 50 -27.37 -67.56 9.14
CA ASN A 50 -27.17 -68.36 7.93
C ASN A 50 -25.84 -68.00 7.25
N TRP A 51 -24.89 -68.94 7.25
CA TRP A 51 -23.55 -68.82 6.66
C TRP A 51 -23.29 -69.98 5.68
N PRO A 52 -22.55 -69.77 4.58
CA PRO A 52 -21.86 -68.54 4.17
C PRO A 52 -22.78 -67.50 3.50
N GLN A 53 -22.43 -66.21 3.58
CA GLN A 53 -23.20 -65.11 2.94
C GLN A 53 -22.43 -64.47 1.79
N PRO A 54 -23.12 -64.03 0.71
CA PRO A 54 -22.47 -63.32 -0.39
C PRO A 54 -22.13 -61.87 0.01
N VAL A 55 -20.91 -61.44 -0.24
CA VAL A 55 -20.49 -60.04 -0.06
C VAL A 55 -21.32 -59.13 -0.98
N PRO A 56 -21.91 -58.04 -0.45
CA PRO A 56 -22.58 -57.03 -1.26
C PRO A 56 -21.66 -56.55 -2.38
N ILE A 57 -22.17 -56.46 -3.62
CA ILE A 57 -21.45 -56.01 -4.83
C ILE A 57 -20.48 -57.05 -5.42
N LEU A 58 -19.72 -57.80 -4.60
CA LEU A 58 -18.71 -58.77 -5.08
C LEU A 58 -19.27 -60.19 -5.30
N GLY A 59 -20.38 -60.56 -4.65
CA GLY A 59 -21.04 -61.86 -4.82
C GLY A 59 -20.27 -63.08 -4.28
N ILE A 60 -19.08 -62.87 -3.69
CA ILE A 60 -18.23 -63.92 -3.13
C ILE A 60 -18.84 -64.40 -1.80
N GLN A 61 -18.99 -65.72 -1.64
CA GLN A 61 -19.47 -66.32 -0.39
C GLN A 61 -18.36 -66.34 0.66
N LEU A 62 -18.63 -65.78 1.85
CA LEU A 62 -17.70 -65.72 2.96
C LEU A 62 -18.33 -66.24 4.25
N ASP A 63 -17.48 -66.83 5.09
CA ASP A 63 -17.80 -67.15 6.49
C ASP A 63 -17.92 -65.88 7.33
N GLN A 64 -18.49 -66.00 8.53
CA GLN A 64 -18.88 -64.87 9.38
C GLN A 64 -17.76 -63.86 9.66
N VAL A 65 -16.57 -64.33 10.05
CA VAL A 65 -15.44 -63.46 10.41
C VAL A 65 -14.83 -62.77 9.17
N PRO A 66 -14.52 -63.48 8.07
CA PRO A 66 -14.11 -62.84 6.81
C PRO A 66 -15.13 -61.85 6.25
N TYR A 67 -16.43 -62.15 6.34
CA TYR A 67 -17.51 -61.26 5.92
C TYR A 67 -17.52 -59.95 6.73
N LEU A 68 -17.44 -60.06 8.06
CA LEU A 68 -17.34 -58.90 8.96
C LEU A 68 -16.14 -58.01 8.60
N LEU A 69 -14.95 -58.60 8.47
CA LEU A 69 -13.73 -57.85 8.14
C LEU A 69 -13.85 -57.16 6.78
N THR A 70 -14.45 -57.83 5.78
CA THR A 70 -14.67 -57.26 4.45
C THR A 70 -15.57 -56.02 4.52
N LEU A 71 -16.68 -56.08 5.26
CA LEU A 71 -17.56 -54.92 5.45
C LEU A 71 -16.88 -53.78 6.22
N CYS A 72 -16.07 -54.09 7.24
CA CYS A 72 -15.30 -53.09 7.98
C CYS A 72 -14.26 -52.39 7.10
N PHE A 73 -13.52 -53.13 6.25
CA PHE A 73 -12.57 -52.54 5.31
C PHE A 73 -13.26 -51.75 4.21
N LEU A 74 -14.40 -52.22 3.71
CA LEU A 74 -15.23 -51.47 2.76
C LEU A 74 -15.72 -50.14 3.36
N PHE A 75 -16.18 -50.18 4.61
CA PHE A 75 -16.56 -48.98 5.36
C PHE A 75 -15.39 -48.02 5.51
N LEU A 76 -14.21 -48.50 5.93
CA LEU A 76 -13.00 -47.68 6.00
C LEU A 76 -12.62 -47.06 4.65
N ALA A 77 -12.69 -47.83 3.56
CA ALA A 77 -12.41 -47.34 2.22
C ALA A 77 -13.37 -46.22 1.81
N LEU A 78 -14.68 -46.37 2.05
CA LEU A 78 -15.67 -45.32 1.80
C LEU A 78 -15.41 -44.07 2.64
N VAL A 79 -15.04 -44.23 3.91
CA VAL A 79 -14.68 -43.10 4.78
C VAL A 79 -13.48 -42.34 4.21
N ILE A 80 -12.44 -43.02 3.75
CA ILE A 80 -11.26 -42.39 3.13
C ILE A 80 -11.65 -41.64 1.85
N ILE A 81 -12.42 -42.28 0.96
CA ILE A 81 -12.87 -41.67 -0.30
C ILE A 81 -13.74 -40.43 -0.01
N ASN A 82 -14.69 -40.51 0.90
CA ASN A 82 -15.59 -39.40 1.25
C ASN A 82 -14.81 -38.23 1.84
N ASN A 83 -13.85 -38.49 2.74
CA ASN A 83 -12.98 -37.43 3.27
C ASN A 83 -12.07 -36.83 2.20
N GLY A 84 -11.56 -37.62 1.26
CA GLY A 84 -10.78 -37.13 0.11
C GLY A 84 -11.59 -36.22 -0.81
N ILE A 85 -12.84 -36.59 -1.13
CA ILE A 85 -13.76 -35.75 -1.89
C ILE A 85 -14.06 -34.46 -1.13
N LYS A 86 -14.33 -34.53 0.17
CA LYS A 86 -14.57 -33.36 1.02
C LYS A 86 -13.35 -32.42 1.05
N PHE A 87 -12.15 -32.97 1.17
CA PHE A 87 -10.91 -32.21 1.10
C PHE A 87 -10.79 -31.46 -0.24
N TRP A 88 -10.94 -32.17 -1.36
CA TRP A 88 -10.88 -31.58 -2.68
C TRP A 88 -11.94 -30.49 -2.89
N LEU A 89 -13.20 -30.75 -2.50
CA LEU A 89 -14.30 -29.79 -2.60
C LEU A 89 -13.99 -28.51 -1.81
N ASN A 90 -13.50 -28.63 -0.58
CA ASN A 90 -13.18 -27.46 0.25
C ASN A 90 -12.00 -26.66 -0.33
N THR A 91 -10.95 -27.32 -0.81
CA THR A 91 -9.82 -26.64 -1.46
C THR A 91 -10.25 -25.94 -2.75
N ALA A 92 -11.08 -26.58 -3.58
CA ALA A 92 -11.57 -26.01 -4.82
C ALA A 92 -12.46 -24.78 -4.58
N LYS A 93 -13.36 -24.84 -3.59
CA LYS A 93 -14.22 -23.70 -3.20
C LYS A 93 -13.41 -22.52 -2.69
N ASN A 94 -12.41 -22.76 -1.84
CA ASN A 94 -11.56 -21.70 -1.29
C ASN A 94 -10.72 -21.03 -2.39
N LEU A 95 -10.12 -21.81 -3.29
CA LEU A 95 -9.37 -21.26 -4.42
C LEU A 95 -10.27 -20.40 -5.34
N LEU A 96 -11.49 -20.85 -5.58
CA LEU A 96 -12.47 -20.07 -6.34
C LEU A 96 -12.84 -18.76 -5.62
N GLY A 97 -13.02 -18.80 -4.30
CA GLY A 97 -13.24 -17.61 -3.47
C GLY A 97 -12.12 -16.58 -3.60
N GLU A 98 -10.86 -17.02 -3.51
CA GLU A 98 -9.68 -16.18 -3.66
C GLU A 98 -9.54 -15.58 -5.08
N ARG A 99 -9.75 -16.38 -6.13
CA ARG A 99 -9.77 -15.88 -7.52
C ARG A 99 -10.82 -14.79 -7.70
N MET A 100 -11.99 -14.97 -7.09
CA MET A 100 -13.08 -14.03 -7.20
C MET A 100 -12.85 -12.76 -6.38
N LEU A 101 -12.25 -12.87 -5.19
CA LEU A 101 -11.81 -11.73 -4.40
C LEU A 101 -10.75 -10.92 -5.15
N ARG A 102 -9.75 -11.59 -5.74
CA ARG A 102 -8.73 -10.96 -6.59
C ARG A 102 -9.35 -10.18 -7.75
N ARG A 103 -10.34 -10.77 -8.44
CA ARG A 103 -11.08 -10.08 -9.51
C ARG A 103 -11.84 -8.86 -8.96
N LEU A 104 -12.60 -9.03 -7.89
CA LEU A 104 -13.42 -7.95 -7.32
C LEU A 104 -12.54 -6.76 -6.90
N ARG A 105 -11.41 -7.01 -6.25
CA ARG A 105 -10.43 -5.97 -5.88
C ARG A 105 -9.90 -5.24 -7.11
N TYR A 106 -9.58 -5.98 -8.17
CA TYR A 106 -9.13 -5.40 -9.44
C TYR A 106 -10.22 -4.55 -10.11
N ASP A 107 -11.46 -5.06 -10.18
CA ASP A 107 -12.62 -4.34 -10.74
C ASP A 107 -12.88 -3.04 -9.96
N LEU A 108 -12.80 -3.07 -8.63
CA LEU A 108 -12.98 -1.88 -7.77
C LEU A 108 -11.85 -0.87 -7.97
N TYR A 109 -10.58 -1.33 -7.99
CA TYR A 109 -9.45 -0.44 -8.26
C TYR A 109 -9.55 0.20 -9.65
N GLN A 110 -9.87 -0.58 -10.67
CA GLN A 110 -10.15 -0.08 -12.01
C GLN A 110 -11.32 0.92 -12.03
N ARG A 111 -12.34 0.72 -11.19
CA ARG A 111 -13.46 1.67 -11.06
C ARG A 111 -13.02 2.99 -10.43
N VAL A 112 -12.13 2.97 -9.42
CA VAL A 112 -11.54 4.19 -8.86
C VAL A 112 -10.83 5.00 -9.96
N LEU A 113 -10.02 4.34 -10.78
CA LEU A 113 -9.32 5.00 -11.90
C LEU A 113 -10.25 5.61 -12.95
N ARG A 114 -11.54 5.23 -12.96
CA ARG A 114 -12.57 5.76 -13.87
C ARG A 114 -13.43 6.87 -13.26
N PHE A 115 -13.25 7.18 -11.98
CA PHE A 115 -13.94 8.31 -11.35
C PHE A 115 -13.42 9.62 -11.90
N ARG A 116 -14.32 10.55 -12.19
CA ARG A 116 -13.95 11.92 -12.59
C ARG A 116 -13.42 12.69 -11.36
N LEU A 117 -12.50 13.64 -11.58
CA LEU A 117 -11.83 14.41 -10.51
C LEU A 117 -12.78 15.00 -9.44
N PRO A 118 -13.96 15.58 -9.78
CA PRO A 118 -14.87 16.14 -8.78
C PRO A 118 -15.32 15.13 -7.71
N ARG A 119 -15.38 13.84 -8.04
CA ARG A 119 -15.78 12.78 -7.09
C ARG A 119 -14.75 12.58 -6.00
N PHE A 120 -13.45 12.70 -6.30
CA PHE A 120 -12.39 12.58 -5.30
C PHE A 120 -12.38 13.72 -4.28
N ARG A 121 -13.00 14.87 -4.60
CA ARG A 121 -13.24 15.95 -3.65
C ARG A 121 -14.38 15.62 -2.65
N GLN A 122 -15.26 14.68 -2.99
CA GLN A 122 -16.46 14.35 -2.20
C GLN A 122 -16.31 13.07 -1.35
N VAL A 123 -15.36 12.20 -1.67
CA VAL A 123 -15.20 10.90 -1.01
C VAL A 123 -13.84 10.84 -0.31
N SER A 124 -13.85 10.47 0.97
CA SER A 124 -12.64 10.31 1.76
C SER A 124 -11.81 9.11 1.26
N GLN A 125 -10.48 9.27 1.21
CA GLN A 125 -9.57 8.14 0.96
C GLN A 125 -9.73 7.04 2.02
N GLY A 126 -10.03 7.44 3.27
CA GLY A 126 -10.31 6.52 4.38
C GLY A 126 -11.59 5.72 4.21
N GLU A 127 -12.46 6.09 3.27
CA GLU A 127 -13.66 5.33 2.90
C GLU A 127 -13.37 4.33 1.75
N ILE A 128 -12.63 4.76 0.72
CA ILE A 128 -12.34 3.94 -0.47
C ILE A 128 -11.36 2.80 -0.16
N ILE A 129 -10.30 3.07 0.62
CA ILE A 129 -9.23 2.08 0.87
C ILE A 129 -9.77 0.82 1.58
N PRO A 130 -10.54 0.92 2.69
CA PRO A 130 -11.14 -0.25 3.33
C PRO A 130 -12.10 -1.01 2.41
N MET A 131 -12.82 -0.30 1.52
CA MET A 131 -13.75 -0.93 0.56
C MET A 131 -13.04 -1.83 -0.46
N ILE A 132 -11.79 -1.53 -0.83
CA ILE A 132 -11.00 -2.38 -1.74
C ILE A 132 -10.27 -3.47 -0.96
N THR A 133 -9.97 -3.26 0.32
CA THR A 133 -9.12 -4.15 1.11
C THR A 133 -9.95 -5.06 2.03
N SER A 134 -10.36 -4.56 3.20
CA SER A 134 -10.92 -5.35 4.30
C SER A 134 -12.44 -5.52 4.26
N GLU A 135 -13.21 -4.61 3.68
CA GLU A 135 -14.67 -4.76 3.60
C GLU A 135 -15.07 -5.85 2.58
N VAL A 136 -14.25 -6.06 1.54
CA VAL A 136 -14.50 -7.09 0.51
C VAL A 136 -13.91 -8.44 0.85
N GLU A 137 -13.00 -8.54 1.80
CA GLU A 137 -12.38 -9.82 2.20
C GLU A 137 -13.43 -10.89 2.58
N PRO A 138 -14.46 -10.60 3.40
CA PRO A 138 -15.53 -11.57 3.69
C PRO A 138 -16.39 -11.97 2.48
N LEU A 139 -16.37 -11.19 1.38
CA LEU A 139 -17.03 -11.60 0.14
C LEU A 139 -16.30 -12.80 -0.47
N GLY A 140 -14.96 -12.81 -0.45
CA GLY A 140 -14.15 -13.90 -0.98
C GLY A 140 -14.51 -15.25 -0.37
N ASP A 141 -14.53 -15.30 0.97
CA ASP A 141 -14.92 -16.49 1.74
C ASP A 141 -16.32 -16.99 1.33
N TYR A 142 -17.29 -16.09 1.24
CA TYR A 142 -18.66 -16.45 0.91
C TYR A 142 -18.85 -16.84 -0.56
N ILE A 143 -18.13 -16.24 -1.51
CA ILE A 143 -18.28 -16.51 -2.94
C ILE A 143 -18.00 -17.98 -3.27
N GLY A 144 -16.96 -18.56 -2.66
CA GLY A 144 -16.65 -19.99 -2.81
C GLY A 144 -17.78 -20.90 -2.33
N ASP A 145 -18.45 -20.51 -1.24
CA ASP A 145 -19.53 -21.28 -0.62
C ASP A 145 -20.93 -21.01 -1.21
N ALA A 146 -21.13 -19.87 -1.89
CA ALA A 146 -22.43 -19.33 -2.30
C ALA A 146 -23.37 -20.34 -2.99
N ILE A 147 -22.80 -21.25 -3.77
CA ILE A 147 -23.55 -22.26 -4.55
C ILE A 147 -23.22 -23.66 -4.05
N ALA A 148 -21.93 -23.94 -3.83
CA ALA A 148 -21.47 -25.27 -3.55
C ALA A 148 -21.80 -25.75 -2.12
N LEU A 149 -21.83 -24.85 -1.12
CA LEU A 149 -22.17 -25.23 0.25
C LEU A 149 -23.66 -25.58 0.39
N PRO A 150 -24.63 -24.77 -0.09
CA PRO A 150 -26.03 -25.15 -0.09
C PRO A 150 -26.31 -26.46 -0.84
N ALA A 151 -25.67 -26.66 -1.99
CA ALA A 151 -25.82 -27.89 -2.75
C ALA A 151 -25.28 -29.11 -1.99
N PHE A 152 -24.07 -29.00 -1.42
CA PHE A 152 -23.45 -30.09 -0.67
C PHE A 152 -24.19 -30.40 0.62
N GLN A 153 -24.46 -29.40 1.48
CA GLN A 153 -25.12 -29.61 2.76
C GLN A 153 -26.61 -29.88 2.63
N GLY A 154 -27.30 -29.20 1.70
CA GLY A 154 -28.69 -29.49 1.38
C GLY A 154 -28.88 -30.87 0.77
N GLY A 155 -28.00 -31.28 -0.14
CA GLY A 155 -28.01 -32.63 -0.69
C GLY A 155 -27.68 -33.71 0.35
N THR A 156 -26.69 -33.47 1.22
CA THR A 156 -26.39 -34.37 2.36
C THR A 156 -27.60 -34.51 3.28
N LEU A 157 -28.28 -33.41 3.60
CA LEU A 157 -29.52 -33.43 4.39
C LEU A 157 -30.60 -34.29 3.72
N ILE A 158 -30.77 -34.15 2.40
CA ILE A 158 -31.72 -34.96 1.63
C ILE A 158 -31.34 -36.45 1.67
N VAL A 159 -30.06 -36.81 1.56
CA VAL A 159 -29.58 -38.19 1.65
C VAL A 159 -29.89 -38.78 3.04
N TYR A 160 -29.62 -38.03 4.11
CA TYR A 160 -29.89 -38.47 5.48
C TYR A 160 -31.39 -38.63 5.76
N LEU A 161 -32.20 -37.67 5.31
CA LEU A 161 -33.65 -37.77 5.41
C LEU A 161 -34.16 -38.97 4.61
N TYR A 162 -33.72 -39.14 3.37
CA TYR A 162 -34.08 -40.29 2.53
C TYR A 162 -33.72 -41.61 3.21
N PHE A 163 -32.51 -41.72 3.79
CA PHE A 163 -32.10 -42.91 4.53
C PHE A 163 -33.01 -43.21 5.72
N ILE A 164 -33.39 -42.20 6.52
CA ILE A 164 -34.29 -42.36 7.68
C ILE A 164 -35.69 -42.77 7.22
N PHE A 165 -36.26 -42.09 6.22
CA PHE A 165 -37.58 -42.41 5.66
C PHE A 165 -37.62 -43.81 5.03
N ALA A 166 -36.51 -44.26 4.44
CA ALA A 166 -36.39 -45.61 3.91
C ALA A 166 -36.34 -46.69 5.00
N GLN A 167 -36.00 -46.35 6.26
CA GLN A 167 -36.07 -47.29 7.38
C GLN A 167 -37.49 -47.35 7.97
N ASP A 168 -38.09 -46.19 8.26
CA ASP A 168 -39.44 -46.10 8.81
C ASP A 168 -40.08 -44.73 8.53
N LEU A 169 -41.36 -44.75 8.15
CA LEU A 169 -42.09 -43.54 7.77
C LEU A 169 -42.44 -42.66 8.98
N MET A 170 -42.74 -43.26 10.15
CA MET A 170 -43.10 -42.51 11.36
C MET A 170 -41.88 -41.82 11.98
N LEU A 171 -40.72 -42.50 12.02
CA LEU A 171 -39.46 -41.92 12.46
C LEU A 171 -38.98 -40.82 11.51
N GLY A 172 -39.14 -41.00 10.19
CA GLY A 172 -38.89 -39.94 9.20
C GLY A 172 -39.76 -38.71 9.43
N ALA A 173 -41.07 -38.90 9.67
CA ALA A 173 -41.99 -37.80 9.99
C ALA A 173 -41.60 -37.08 11.29
N ALA A 174 -41.21 -37.82 12.33
CA ALA A 174 -40.73 -37.26 13.59
C ALA A 174 -39.42 -36.45 13.41
N ALA A 175 -38.54 -36.86 12.50
CA ALA A 175 -37.30 -36.16 12.19
C ALA A 175 -37.55 -34.75 11.62
N ILE A 176 -38.58 -34.59 10.78
CA ILE A 176 -38.89 -33.33 10.10
C ILE A 176 -39.91 -32.47 10.84
N ALA A 177 -40.65 -33.01 11.81
CA ALA A 177 -41.79 -32.33 12.45
C ALA A 177 -41.44 -30.95 13.03
N LEU A 178 -40.22 -30.76 13.52
CA LEU A 178 -39.78 -29.51 14.14
C LEU A 178 -39.08 -28.54 13.18
N TYR A 179 -38.75 -28.95 11.94
CA TYR A 179 -38.11 -28.05 10.96
C TYR A 179 -39.00 -26.92 10.46
N PRO A 180 -40.30 -27.10 10.16
CA PRO A 180 -41.18 -25.98 9.80
C PRO A 180 -41.21 -24.87 10.85
N LEU A 181 -41.21 -25.25 12.13
CA LEU A 181 -41.16 -24.29 13.24
C LEU A 181 -39.84 -23.51 13.24
N GLN A 182 -38.71 -24.20 13.03
CA GLN A 182 -37.39 -23.55 12.89
C GLN A 182 -37.34 -22.61 11.69
N MET A 183 -37.84 -23.05 10.52
CA MET A 183 -37.89 -22.25 9.29
C MET A 183 -38.73 -20.98 9.44
N TRP A 184 -39.65 -20.92 10.40
CA TRP A 184 -40.42 -19.71 10.69
C TRP A 184 -39.76 -18.79 11.72
N ILE A 185 -39.30 -19.34 12.86
CA ILE A 185 -38.74 -18.54 13.96
C ILE A 185 -37.39 -17.91 13.59
N ILE A 186 -36.53 -18.67 12.92
CA ILE A 186 -35.14 -18.25 12.68
C ILE A 186 -35.06 -17.04 11.74
N PRO A 187 -35.73 -17.00 10.57
CA PRO A 187 -35.68 -15.84 9.68
C PRO A 187 -36.20 -14.56 10.35
N TRP A 188 -37.22 -14.68 11.20
CA TRP A 188 -37.76 -13.54 11.96
C TRP A 188 -36.74 -12.95 12.93
N LEU A 189 -36.02 -13.79 13.69
CA LEU A 189 -34.92 -13.34 14.56
C LEU A 189 -33.75 -12.79 13.75
N GLN A 190 -33.41 -13.43 12.63
CA GLN A 190 -32.30 -13.04 11.78
C GLN A 190 -32.53 -11.66 11.14
N ALA A 191 -33.76 -11.33 10.73
CA ALA A 191 -34.08 -10.01 10.19
C ALA A 191 -33.74 -8.88 11.17
N LYS A 192 -33.97 -9.08 12.47
CA LYS A 192 -33.57 -8.13 13.52
C LYS A 192 -32.06 -8.01 13.66
N VAL A 193 -31.34 -9.14 13.62
CA VAL A 193 -29.86 -9.16 13.65
C VAL A 193 -29.29 -8.39 12.45
N ASN A 194 -29.84 -8.59 11.26
CA ASN A 194 -29.37 -7.94 10.03
C ASN A 194 -29.59 -6.42 10.06
N ARG A 195 -30.67 -5.95 10.67
CA ARG A 195 -30.90 -4.51 10.88
C ARG A 195 -29.83 -3.89 11.78
N LEU A 196 -29.54 -4.52 12.92
CA LEU A 196 -28.48 -4.07 13.84
C LEU A 196 -27.10 -4.12 13.17
N ALA A 197 -26.82 -5.12 12.34
CA ALA A 197 -25.57 -5.21 11.59
C ALA A 197 -25.40 -4.03 10.62
N ARG A 198 -26.47 -3.62 9.90
CA ARG A 198 -26.46 -2.41 9.06
C ARG A 198 -26.22 -1.13 9.86
N GLU A 199 -26.95 -0.95 10.95
CA GLU A 199 -26.79 0.22 11.84
C GLU A 199 -25.35 0.32 12.39
N ARG A 200 -24.73 -0.82 12.72
CA ARG A 200 -23.33 -0.89 13.14
C ARG A 200 -22.37 -0.41 12.06
N VAL A 201 -22.50 -0.89 10.82
CA VAL A 201 -21.59 -0.53 9.71
C VAL A 201 -21.63 0.99 9.48
N ILE A 202 -22.83 1.59 9.47
CA ILE A 202 -23.00 3.04 9.31
C ILE A 202 -22.32 3.81 10.45
N ASN A 203 -22.49 3.36 11.71
CA ASN A 203 -21.88 4.02 12.86
C ASN A 203 -20.34 3.94 12.83
N VAL A 204 -19.78 2.79 12.47
CA VAL A 204 -18.33 2.61 12.35
C VAL A 204 -17.73 3.54 11.31
N ARG A 205 -18.42 3.78 10.19
CA ARG A 205 -17.96 4.72 9.16
C ARG A 205 -17.96 6.17 9.63
N ARG A 206 -19.07 6.63 10.21
CA ARG A 206 -19.13 7.99 10.80
C ARG A 206 -18.06 8.22 11.85
N MET A 207 -17.68 7.16 12.57
CA MET A 207 -16.57 7.20 13.52
C MET A 207 -15.21 7.29 12.81
N ALA A 208 -15.00 6.53 11.73
CA ALA A 208 -13.78 6.61 10.92
C ALA A 208 -13.59 7.99 10.27
N ASP A 209 -14.65 8.58 9.69
CA ASP A 209 -14.63 9.93 9.11
C ASP A 209 -14.21 10.97 10.17
N ARG A 210 -14.79 10.86 11.36
CA ARG A 210 -14.50 11.76 12.49
C ARG A 210 -13.07 11.61 13.02
N ILE A 211 -12.55 10.38 13.05
CA ILE A 211 -11.15 10.10 13.39
C ILE A 211 -10.22 10.74 12.34
N GLY A 212 -10.54 10.60 11.05
CA GLY A 212 -9.80 11.23 9.95
C GLY A 212 -9.76 12.77 10.07
N GLU A 213 -10.90 13.39 10.38
CA GLU A 213 -11.00 14.83 10.66
C GLU A 213 -10.16 15.23 11.88
N THR A 214 -10.24 14.47 12.97
CA THR A 214 -9.48 14.72 14.21
C THR A 214 -7.97 14.65 13.97
N ILE A 215 -7.49 13.68 13.19
CA ILE A 215 -6.07 13.55 12.83
C ILE A 215 -5.63 14.73 11.94
N SER A 216 -6.47 15.09 10.95
CA SER A 216 -6.15 16.18 10.03
C SER A 216 -6.12 17.54 10.73
N GLY A 217 -7.01 17.75 11.70
CA GLY A 217 -7.12 18.96 12.52
C GLY A 217 -6.35 18.90 13.84
N VAL A 218 -5.44 17.93 14.04
CA VAL A 218 -4.81 17.68 15.34
C VAL A 218 -4.05 18.90 15.88
N ARG A 219 -3.47 19.71 14.99
CA ARG A 219 -2.82 20.97 15.34
C ARG A 219 -3.80 21.95 15.98
N GLU A 220 -4.99 22.10 15.42
CA GLU A 220 -6.02 22.99 15.96
C GLU A 220 -6.57 22.47 17.29
N ILE A 221 -6.71 21.15 17.42
CA ILE A 221 -7.17 20.52 18.67
C ILE A 221 -6.18 20.80 19.80
N HIS A 222 -4.88 20.64 19.55
CA HIS A 222 -3.85 20.95 20.53
C HIS A 222 -3.73 22.46 20.80
N ALA A 223 -3.80 23.30 19.76
CA ALA A 223 -3.71 24.75 19.90
C ALA A 223 -4.88 25.35 20.72
N ASN A 224 -6.05 24.71 20.70
CA ASN A 224 -7.26 25.19 21.35
C ASN A 224 -7.69 24.38 22.58
N ASP A 225 -6.87 23.43 23.05
CA ASP A 225 -7.16 22.55 24.21
C ASP A 225 -8.52 21.81 24.11
N THR A 226 -8.94 21.39 22.91
CA THR A 226 -10.24 20.74 22.70
C THR A 226 -10.19 19.21 22.78
N SER A 227 -9.06 18.63 23.19
CA SER A 227 -8.82 17.18 23.23
C SER A 227 -9.87 16.42 24.04
N ALA A 228 -10.28 16.95 25.20
CA ALA A 228 -11.28 16.32 26.06
C ALA A 228 -12.66 16.20 25.38
N TRP A 229 -13.03 17.18 24.55
CA TRP A 229 -14.29 17.15 23.82
C TRP A 229 -14.28 16.09 22.72
N HIS A 230 -13.18 15.98 21.97
CA HIS A 230 -13.01 14.92 20.96
C HIS A 230 -12.99 13.52 21.59
N LEU A 231 -12.38 13.36 22.77
CA LEU A 231 -12.43 12.10 23.53
C LEU A 231 -13.87 11.76 23.97
N ALA A 232 -14.65 12.74 24.39
CA ALA A 232 -16.05 12.55 24.76
C ALA A 232 -16.92 12.16 23.54
N ASP A 233 -16.76 12.84 22.39
CA ASP A 233 -17.45 12.49 21.12
C ASP A 233 -17.10 11.06 20.67
N LEU A 234 -15.82 10.66 20.74
CA LEU A 234 -15.41 9.29 20.42
C LEU A 234 -16.02 8.28 21.40
N SER A 235 -16.03 8.57 22.70
CA SER A 235 -16.60 7.69 23.73
C SER A 235 -18.08 7.40 23.49
N ASP A 236 -18.88 8.41 23.13
CA ASP A 236 -20.32 8.23 22.84
C ASP A 236 -20.56 7.32 21.61
N ARG A 237 -19.76 7.51 20.56
CA ARG A 237 -19.81 6.68 19.34
C ARG A 237 -19.39 5.24 19.61
N LEU A 238 -18.36 5.04 20.44
CA LEU A 238 -17.91 3.72 20.87
C LEU A 238 -19.00 2.99 21.68
N TYR A 239 -19.69 3.70 22.58
CA TYR A 239 -20.80 3.13 23.33
C TYR A 239 -21.96 2.71 22.41
N THR A 240 -22.32 3.54 21.44
CA THR A 240 -23.35 3.20 20.44
C THR A 240 -22.99 1.90 19.69
N ASN A 241 -21.74 1.76 19.25
CA ASN A 241 -21.25 0.52 18.62
C ASN A 241 -21.31 -0.68 19.59
N PHE A 242 -20.92 -0.48 20.85
CA PHE A 242 -20.98 -1.52 21.89
C PHE A 242 -22.42 -2.02 22.11
N ASP A 243 -23.37 -1.11 22.28
CA ASP A 243 -24.78 -1.43 22.53
C ASP A 243 -25.40 -2.20 21.35
N ILE A 244 -25.16 -1.74 20.10
CA ILE A 244 -25.61 -2.45 18.90
C ILE A 244 -25.04 -3.88 18.86
N ARG A 245 -23.73 -4.04 19.17
CA ARG A 245 -23.09 -5.36 19.21
C ARG A 245 -23.69 -6.25 20.30
N TYR A 246 -23.93 -5.70 21.48
CA TYR A 246 -24.48 -6.42 22.63
C TYR A 246 -25.90 -6.94 22.34
N ARG A 247 -26.80 -6.08 21.84
CA ARG A 247 -28.14 -6.49 21.39
C ARG A 247 -28.08 -7.55 20.29
N GLY A 248 -27.15 -7.39 19.34
CA GLY A 248 -26.90 -8.37 18.29
C GLY A 248 -26.42 -9.72 18.82
N PHE A 249 -25.58 -9.74 19.86
CA PHE A 249 -25.13 -10.97 20.51
C PHE A 249 -26.29 -11.68 21.20
N GLN A 250 -27.12 -10.97 21.95
CA GLN A 250 -28.29 -11.56 22.62
C GLN A 250 -29.20 -12.29 21.63
N LEU A 251 -29.52 -11.66 20.50
CA LEU A 251 -30.33 -12.29 19.44
C LEU A 251 -29.64 -13.51 18.82
N ARG A 252 -28.33 -13.46 18.55
CA ARG A 252 -27.58 -14.62 18.02
C ARG A 252 -27.54 -15.79 19.00
N PHE A 253 -27.39 -15.52 20.30
CA PHE A 253 -27.43 -16.57 21.32
C PHE A 253 -28.83 -17.13 21.51
N LEU A 254 -29.89 -16.32 21.37
CA LEU A 254 -31.25 -16.81 21.35
C LEU A 254 -31.50 -17.77 20.17
N ILE A 255 -30.99 -17.45 18.96
CA ILE A 255 -31.05 -18.35 17.80
C ILE A 255 -30.34 -19.68 18.11
N LYS A 256 -29.12 -19.63 18.67
CA LYS A 256 -28.37 -20.84 19.06
C LYS A 256 -29.11 -21.66 20.11
N PHE A 257 -29.71 -21.01 21.10
CA PHE A 257 -30.51 -21.65 22.14
C PHE A 257 -31.71 -22.39 21.54
N VAL A 258 -32.51 -21.71 20.70
CA VAL A 258 -33.68 -22.32 20.04
C VAL A 258 -33.25 -23.50 19.16
N ASN A 259 -32.17 -23.36 18.39
CA ASN A 259 -31.65 -24.45 17.56
C ASN A 259 -31.20 -25.67 18.40
N ASN A 260 -30.42 -25.44 19.45
CA ASN A 260 -29.94 -26.52 20.32
C ASN A 260 -31.08 -27.20 21.09
N PHE A 261 -32.06 -26.42 21.56
CA PHE A 261 -33.23 -26.94 22.26
C PHE A 261 -34.05 -27.86 21.35
N ILE A 262 -34.36 -27.43 20.13
CA ILE A 262 -35.12 -28.23 19.18
C ILE A 262 -34.35 -29.49 18.76
N ASN A 263 -33.04 -29.41 18.53
CA ASN A 263 -32.21 -30.57 18.19
C ASN A 263 -32.13 -31.61 19.32
N GLN A 264 -32.40 -31.23 20.58
CA GLN A 264 -32.48 -32.17 21.70
C GLN A 264 -33.87 -32.79 21.88
N LEU A 265 -34.93 -32.16 21.33
CA LEU A 265 -36.28 -32.71 21.38
C LEU A 265 -36.48 -33.89 20.41
N THR A 266 -35.83 -33.91 19.25
CA THR A 266 -36.02 -35.01 18.29
C THR A 266 -35.49 -36.35 18.81
N PRO A 267 -34.30 -36.47 19.46
CA PRO A 267 -33.89 -37.70 20.13
C PRO A 267 -34.90 -38.18 21.18
N PHE A 268 -35.51 -37.26 21.94
CA PHE A 268 -36.57 -37.60 22.87
C PHE A 268 -37.77 -38.26 22.17
N PHE A 269 -38.19 -37.72 21.02
CA PHE A 269 -39.24 -38.35 20.20
C PHE A 269 -38.79 -39.69 19.61
N PHE A 270 -37.54 -39.84 19.21
CA PHE A 270 -37.02 -41.10 18.68
C PHE A 270 -36.96 -42.20 19.74
N TYR A 271 -36.52 -41.89 20.96
CA TYR A 271 -36.52 -42.87 22.04
C TYR A 271 -37.93 -43.25 22.49
N SER A 272 -38.86 -42.30 22.56
CA SER A 272 -40.24 -42.57 22.96
C SER A 272 -41.04 -43.31 21.89
N ILE A 273 -41.08 -42.80 20.65
CA ILE A 273 -41.81 -43.39 19.53
C ILE A 273 -41.11 -44.66 19.01
N GLY A 274 -39.81 -44.57 18.74
CA GLY A 274 -39.02 -45.70 18.25
C GLY A 274 -38.89 -46.83 19.27
N GLY A 275 -38.71 -46.50 20.55
CA GLY A 275 -38.71 -47.50 21.63
C GLY A 275 -40.06 -48.22 21.73
N TYR A 276 -41.18 -47.51 21.59
CA TYR A 276 -42.51 -48.11 21.55
C TYR A 276 -42.70 -49.05 20.35
N LEU A 277 -42.24 -48.66 19.15
CA LEU A 277 -42.32 -49.49 17.94
C LEU A 277 -41.44 -50.76 18.04
N VAL A 278 -40.26 -50.66 18.66
CA VAL A 278 -39.42 -51.83 18.94
C VAL A 278 -40.11 -52.79 19.91
N ILE A 279 -40.76 -52.29 20.97
CA ILE A 279 -41.52 -53.11 21.92
C ILE A 279 -42.69 -53.85 21.23
N LYS A 280 -43.34 -53.21 20.25
CA LYS A 280 -44.40 -53.84 19.44
C LYS A 280 -43.89 -54.83 18.40
N GLY A 281 -42.60 -54.83 18.10
CA GLY A 281 -41.99 -55.67 17.06
C GLY A 281 -42.08 -55.10 15.64
N ASP A 282 -42.57 -53.86 15.48
CA ASP A 282 -42.73 -53.19 14.18
C ASP A 282 -41.40 -52.62 13.65
N LEU A 283 -40.39 -52.49 14.52
CA LEU A 283 -39.06 -51.97 14.17
C LEU A 283 -37.95 -52.82 14.83
N SER A 284 -36.90 -53.14 14.07
CA SER A 284 -35.73 -53.82 14.65
C SER A 284 -34.89 -52.87 15.52
N PHE A 285 -34.26 -53.42 16.56
CA PHE A 285 -33.33 -52.64 17.40
C PHE A 285 -32.19 -52.02 16.57
N GLY A 286 -31.65 -52.75 15.59
CA GLY A 286 -30.61 -52.26 14.68
C GLY A 286 -31.08 -51.10 13.80
N ALA A 287 -32.33 -51.11 13.34
CA ALA A 287 -32.92 -50.00 12.58
C ALA A 287 -33.07 -48.73 13.44
N LEU A 288 -33.48 -48.86 14.70
CA LEU A 288 -33.55 -47.72 15.63
C LEU A 288 -32.17 -47.11 15.87
N VAL A 289 -31.14 -47.94 16.08
CA VAL A 289 -29.74 -47.47 16.23
C VAL A 289 -29.23 -46.79 14.96
N ALA A 290 -29.54 -47.33 13.78
CA ALA A 290 -29.16 -46.73 12.50
C ALA A 290 -29.84 -45.37 12.28
N VAL A 291 -31.12 -45.24 12.62
CA VAL A 291 -31.86 -43.96 12.55
C VAL A 291 -31.31 -42.94 13.54
N LEU A 292 -30.96 -43.34 14.76
CA LEU A 292 -30.32 -42.47 15.76
C LEU A 292 -28.95 -41.97 15.28
N ALA A 293 -28.15 -42.83 14.64
CA ALA A 293 -26.87 -42.45 14.04
C ALA A 293 -27.06 -41.45 12.88
N ALA A 294 -27.94 -41.76 11.93
CA ALA A 294 -28.23 -40.88 10.80
C ALA A 294 -28.79 -39.52 11.24
N TYR A 295 -29.63 -39.48 12.28
CA TYR A 295 -30.14 -38.22 12.84
C TYR A 295 -29.06 -37.39 13.55
N LYS A 296 -28.15 -38.03 14.30
CA LYS A 296 -27.01 -37.32 14.88
C LYS A 296 -26.20 -36.61 13.80
N ASP A 297 -25.98 -37.28 12.67
CA ASP A 297 -25.24 -36.70 11.54
C ASP A 297 -26.03 -35.62 10.80
N LEU A 298 -27.38 -35.64 10.87
CA LEU A 298 -28.29 -34.66 10.28
C LEU A 298 -28.17 -33.26 10.91
N ALA A 299 -27.79 -33.17 12.19
CA ALA A 299 -27.65 -31.89 12.89
C ALA A 299 -26.52 -31.00 12.31
N SER A 300 -25.44 -31.59 11.77
CA SER A 300 -24.30 -30.82 11.26
C SER A 300 -24.61 -30.09 9.96
N PRO A 301 -25.10 -30.74 8.88
CA PRO A 301 -25.49 -30.06 7.63
C PRO A 301 -26.52 -28.96 7.86
N TRP A 302 -27.51 -29.20 8.73
CA TRP A 302 -28.50 -28.19 9.08
C TRP A 302 -27.88 -26.95 9.73
N LYS A 303 -26.97 -27.14 10.69
CA LYS A 303 -26.23 -26.05 11.34
C LYS A 303 -25.38 -25.26 10.33
N GLU A 304 -24.76 -25.93 9.37
CA GLU A 304 -23.97 -25.29 8.31
C GLU A 304 -24.86 -24.48 7.35
N LEU A 305 -26.02 -24.99 6.94
CA LEU A 305 -26.99 -24.24 6.13
C LEU A 305 -27.51 -22.99 6.86
N LEU A 306 -27.73 -23.10 8.17
CA LEU A 306 -28.10 -21.96 8.99
C LEU A 306 -26.97 -20.92 9.05
N ALA A 307 -25.73 -21.35 9.30
CA ALA A 307 -24.58 -20.47 9.30
C ALA A 307 -24.38 -19.79 7.93
N PHE A 308 -24.58 -20.53 6.84
CA PHE A 308 -24.56 -20.02 5.47
C PHE A 308 -25.61 -18.92 5.26
N TYR A 309 -26.84 -19.13 5.72
CA TYR A 309 -27.90 -18.12 5.62
C TYR A 309 -27.53 -16.83 6.38
N GLN A 310 -26.88 -16.95 7.54
CA GLN A 310 -26.38 -15.80 8.30
C GLN A 310 -25.24 -15.07 7.58
N ALA A 311 -24.28 -15.82 7.05
CA ALA A 311 -23.16 -15.29 6.28
C ALA A 311 -23.66 -14.55 5.02
N ARG A 312 -24.60 -15.16 4.28
CA ARG A 312 -25.23 -14.54 3.11
C ARG A 312 -25.81 -13.17 3.42
N ALA A 313 -26.54 -13.05 4.52
CA ALA A 313 -27.14 -11.77 4.91
C ALA A 313 -26.09 -10.69 5.23
N ASP A 314 -25.02 -11.04 5.97
CA ASP A 314 -23.93 -10.11 6.30
C ASP A 314 -23.18 -9.65 5.04
N VAL A 315 -22.89 -10.59 4.15
CA VAL A 315 -22.11 -10.37 2.94
C VAL A 315 -22.90 -9.59 1.89
N GLU A 316 -24.20 -9.85 1.74
CA GLU A 316 -25.08 -9.09 0.84
C GLU A 316 -25.14 -7.60 1.23
N ILE A 317 -25.18 -7.29 2.53
CA ILE A 317 -25.14 -5.90 3.01
C ILE A 317 -23.82 -5.24 2.60
N LYS A 318 -22.67 -5.88 2.87
CA LYS A 318 -21.35 -5.35 2.49
C LYS A 318 -21.23 -5.13 0.99
N TYR A 319 -21.69 -6.09 0.19
CA TYR A 319 -21.68 -5.97 -1.26
C TYR A 319 -22.52 -4.80 -1.75
N GLN A 320 -23.75 -4.66 -1.26
CA GLN A 320 -24.62 -3.53 -1.60
C GLN A 320 -23.96 -2.21 -1.25
N THR A 321 -23.32 -2.11 -0.10
CA THR A 321 -22.65 -0.88 0.30
C THR A 321 -21.43 -0.56 -0.57
N VAL A 322 -20.67 -1.55 -1.01
CA VAL A 322 -19.60 -1.36 -2.00
C VAL A 322 -20.19 -0.90 -3.34
N VAL A 323 -21.26 -1.55 -3.80
CA VAL A 323 -21.94 -1.17 -5.05
C VAL A 323 -22.49 0.26 -4.98
N GLU A 324 -23.14 0.66 -3.90
CA GLU A 324 -23.68 2.01 -3.71
C GLU A 324 -22.60 3.10 -3.80
N ASN A 325 -21.41 2.83 -3.28
CA ASN A 325 -20.31 3.79 -3.30
C ASN A 325 -19.56 3.85 -4.64
N PHE A 326 -19.50 2.73 -5.37
CA PHE A 326 -18.74 2.61 -6.60
C PHE A 326 -19.59 2.71 -7.88
N ASP A 327 -20.90 2.46 -7.80
CA ASP A 327 -21.83 2.53 -8.93
C ASP A 327 -22.41 3.93 -9.12
N VAL A 328 -21.52 4.89 -9.32
CA VAL A 328 -21.89 6.28 -9.64
C VAL A 328 -22.25 6.42 -11.13
N PRO A 329 -23.22 7.29 -11.48
CA PRO A 329 -23.68 7.46 -12.86
C PRO A 329 -22.64 8.11 -13.77
N ASP A 330 -21.77 8.96 -13.21
CA ASP A 330 -20.76 9.70 -13.96
C ASP A 330 -19.36 9.08 -13.83
N VAL A 331 -19.14 7.97 -14.55
CA VAL A 331 -17.84 7.32 -14.66
C VAL A 331 -17.37 7.26 -16.10
N LYS A 332 -16.05 7.35 -16.29
CA LYS A 332 -15.47 7.16 -17.61
C LYS A 332 -15.77 5.73 -18.12
N PRO A 333 -16.18 5.54 -19.38
CA PRO A 333 -16.33 4.22 -19.98
C PRO A 333 -15.01 3.44 -19.93
N LEU A 334 -15.08 2.13 -19.66
CA LEU A 334 -13.89 1.31 -19.55
C LEU A 334 -13.02 1.31 -20.83
N PRO A 335 -13.59 1.19 -22.05
CA PRO A 335 -12.78 1.25 -23.28
C PRO A 335 -11.92 2.51 -23.37
N LEU A 336 -12.43 3.67 -22.94
CA LEU A 336 -11.65 4.92 -22.97
C LEU A 336 -10.47 4.92 -21.99
N LEU A 337 -10.41 4.03 -21.00
CA LEU A 337 -9.28 3.90 -20.08
C LEU A 337 -8.20 2.94 -20.60
N ILE A 338 -8.59 1.84 -21.25
CA ILE A 338 -7.68 0.72 -21.56
C ILE A 338 -7.39 0.54 -23.06
N ASP A 339 -8.14 1.18 -23.95
CA ASP A 339 -8.01 1.03 -25.39
C ASP A 339 -6.87 1.88 -25.95
N ASP A 340 -5.82 1.20 -26.43
CA ASP A 340 -4.65 1.76 -27.09
C ASP A 340 -4.06 0.77 -28.13
N ALA A 341 -4.87 -0.20 -28.59
CA ALA A 341 -4.41 -1.36 -29.36
C ALA A 341 -3.98 -1.02 -30.80
N GLU A 342 -4.50 0.07 -31.35
CA GLU A 342 -4.06 0.66 -32.62
C GLU A 342 -3.31 1.95 -32.27
N GLY A 343 -2.08 2.10 -32.80
CA GLY A 343 -1.16 3.18 -32.42
C GLY A 343 -1.84 4.53 -32.18
N VAL A 344 -1.52 5.16 -31.05
CA VAL A 344 -2.18 6.38 -30.60
C VAL A 344 -1.78 7.56 -31.48
N GLU A 345 -2.67 8.01 -32.35
CA GLU A 345 -2.51 9.27 -33.07
C GLU A 345 -2.68 10.45 -32.11
N ARG A 346 -1.66 11.31 -32.01
CA ARG A 346 -1.70 12.50 -31.16
C ARG A 346 -2.63 13.55 -31.75
N LEU A 347 -3.38 14.24 -30.89
CA LEU A 347 -4.25 15.34 -31.29
C LEU A 347 -3.44 16.52 -31.82
N SER A 348 -3.90 17.09 -32.91
CA SER A 348 -3.35 18.31 -33.52
C SER A 348 -4.48 19.14 -34.11
N GLY A 349 -4.35 20.45 -34.10
CA GLY A 349 -5.33 21.38 -34.67
C GLY A 349 -5.80 22.44 -33.67
N GLU A 350 -6.80 23.23 -34.10
CA GLU A 350 -7.42 24.28 -33.28
C GLU A 350 -8.11 23.67 -32.04
N ILE A 351 -7.96 24.34 -30.89
CA ILE A 351 -8.76 24.07 -29.68
C ILE A 351 -10.01 24.96 -29.73
N GLU A 352 -11.18 24.35 -29.70
CA GLU A 352 -12.48 25.02 -29.82
C GLU A 352 -13.30 24.77 -28.55
N LEU A 353 -13.62 25.85 -27.82
CA LEU A 353 -14.54 25.85 -26.70
C LEU A 353 -15.89 26.42 -27.18
N LYS A 354 -16.98 25.68 -27.03
CA LYS A 354 -18.34 26.15 -27.36
C LYS A 354 -19.25 26.13 -26.16
N SER A 355 -19.63 27.31 -25.69
CA SER A 355 -20.60 27.49 -24.60
C SER A 355 -20.31 26.63 -23.37
N VAL A 356 -19.04 26.52 -23.02
CA VAL A 356 -18.55 25.66 -21.95
C VAL A 356 -19.07 26.17 -20.61
N THR A 357 -19.74 25.29 -19.88
CA THR A 357 -20.27 25.54 -18.54
C THR A 357 -19.78 24.43 -17.61
N TYR A 358 -19.21 24.78 -16.46
CA TYR A 358 -18.66 23.81 -15.51
C TYR A 358 -18.77 24.31 -14.08
N ASN A 359 -19.30 23.47 -13.20
CA ASN A 359 -19.47 23.75 -11.78
C ASN A 359 -18.27 23.17 -11.00
N GLY A 360 -17.21 23.97 -10.91
CA GLY A 360 -16.01 23.67 -10.14
C GLY A 360 -16.16 23.97 -8.64
N ALA A 361 -15.01 24.08 -7.95
CA ALA A 361 -14.99 24.45 -6.53
C ALA A 361 -15.07 25.98 -6.31
N GLY A 362 -14.67 26.77 -7.32
CA GLY A 362 -14.73 28.23 -7.32
C GLY A 362 -15.99 28.76 -8.02
N HIS A 363 -15.87 29.93 -8.66
CA HIS A 363 -16.95 30.44 -9.51
C HIS A 363 -17.19 29.51 -10.71
N PRO A 364 -18.44 29.07 -10.95
CA PRO A 364 -18.72 28.15 -12.04
C PRO A 364 -18.47 28.83 -13.39
N LEU A 365 -17.79 28.11 -14.28
CA LEU A 365 -17.66 28.54 -15.67
C LEU A 365 -19.04 28.64 -16.29
N THR A 366 -19.34 29.75 -16.96
CA THR A 366 -20.65 30.02 -17.56
C THR A 366 -20.48 30.50 -18.99
N ASP A 367 -20.92 29.68 -19.95
CA ASP A 367 -20.98 30.01 -21.39
C ASP A 367 -19.64 30.50 -21.99
N VAL A 368 -18.53 29.84 -21.62
CA VAL A 368 -17.20 30.19 -22.12
C VAL A 368 -17.03 29.67 -23.55
N SER A 369 -16.76 30.58 -24.50
CA SER A 369 -16.50 30.25 -25.89
C SER A 369 -15.22 30.90 -26.38
N ALA A 370 -14.30 30.13 -26.94
CA ALA A 370 -13.04 30.62 -27.48
C ALA A 370 -12.51 29.67 -28.56
N ARG A 371 -11.65 30.20 -29.44
CA ARG A 371 -10.90 29.45 -30.45
C ARG A 371 -9.42 29.74 -30.28
N ILE A 372 -8.62 28.70 -30.22
CA ILE A 372 -7.17 28.80 -30.06
C ILE A 372 -6.51 28.10 -31.26
N PRO A 373 -5.89 28.87 -32.17
CA PRO A 373 -5.21 28.30 -33.32
C PRO A 373 -4.12 27.30 -32.94
N GLN A 374 -3.86 26.33 -33.83
CA GLN A 374 -2.76 25.40 -33.64
C GLN A 374 -1.42 26.14 -33.60
N GLY A 375 -0.56 25.80 -32.64
CA GLY A 375 0.77 26.39 -32.49
C GLY A 375 0.77 27.79 -31.86
N ALA A 376 -0.39 28.33 -31.49
CA ALA A 376 -0.48 29.62 -30.82
C ALA A 376 0.00 29.56 -29.38
N THR A 377 0.59 30.65 -28.91
CA THR A 377 0.85 30.92 -27.49
C THR A 377 -0.31 31.71 -26.89
N VAL A 378 -0.97 31.15 -25.89
CA VAL A 378 -2.17 31.72 -25.27
C VAL A 378 -1.97 31.96 -23.79
N ALA A 379 -2.32 33.15 -23.31
CA ALA A 379 -2.39 33.45 -21.89
C ALA A 379 -3.84 33.44 -21.41
N VAL A 380 -4.13 32.70 -20.34
CA VAL A 380 -5.41 32.74 -19.63
C VAL A 380 -5.20 33.50 -18.34
N VAL A 381 -5.75 34.70 -18.25
CA VAL A 381 -5.54 35.67 -17.17
C VAL A 381 -6.73 35.67 -16.22
N GLY A 382 -6.47 35.65 -14.91
CA GLY A 382 -7.49 35.81 -13.86
C GLY A 382 -7.02 35.28 -12.51
N GLU A 383 -7.73 35.60 -11.44
CA GLU A 383 -7.46 34.98 -10.15
C GLU A 383 -7.88 33.49 -10.17
N ASP A 384 -7.35 32.68 -9.24
CA ASP A 384 -7.77 31.27 -9.11
C ASP A 384 -9.28 31.13 -8.87
N THR A 385 -9.86 32.10 -8.18
CA THR A 385 -11.29 32.20 -7.86
C THR A 385 -12.15 32.50 -9.09
N ASP A 386 -11.60 33.14 -10.13
CA ASP A 386 -12.32 33.56 -11.35
C ASP A 386 -12.65 32.40 -12.32
N GLY A 387 -12.25 31.18 -11.98
CA GLY A 387 -12.46 29.97 -12.81
C GLY A 387 -11.33 29.71 -13.80
N ARG A 388 -10.19 30.41 -13.68
CA ARG A 388 -9.01 30.20 -14.53
C ARG A 388 -8.50 28.76 -14.49
N GLY A 389 -8.26 28.22 -13.29
CA GLY A 389 -7.80 26.84 -13.11
C GLY A 389 -8.82 25.82 -13.64
N ASP A 390 -10.11 26.03 -13.38
CA ASP A 390 -11.20 25.19 -13.90
C ASP A 390 -11.22 25.19 -15.44
N LEU A 391 -11.01 26.35 -16.09
CA LEU A 391 -10.94 26.43 -17.56
C LEU A 391 -9.76 25.65 -18.12
N LEU A 392 -8.59 25.74 -17.49
CA LEU A 392 -7.40 25.00 -17.89
C LEU A 392 -7.58 23.48 -17.71
N GLU A 393 -8.22 23.04 -16.62
CA GLU A 393 -8.57 21.62 -16.40
C GLU A 393 -9.56 21.11 -17.46
N VAL A 394 -10.56 21.93 -17.84
CA VAL A 394 -11.52 21.61 -18.92
C VAL A 394 -10.83 21.50 -20.27
N MET A 395 -9.97 22.46 -20.61
CA MET A 395 -9.18 22.44 -21.85
C MET A 395 -8.25 21.22 -21.93
N ALA A 396 -7.71 20.78 -20.79
CA ALA A 396 -6.87 19.59 -20.70
C ALA A 396 -7.64 18.26 -20.76
N GLY A 397 -8.98 18.30 -20.69
CA GLY A 397 -9.83 17.11 -20.62
C GLY A 397 -9.71 16.35 -19.30
N LEU A 398 -9.22 17.00 -18.24
CA LEU A 398 -9.13 16.43 -16.90
C LEU A 398 -10.49 16.47 -16.18
N VAL A 399 -11.30 17.45 -16.52
CA VAL A 399 -12.71 17.55 -16.12
C VAL A 399 -13.60 17.70 -17.34
N VAL A 400 -14.84 17.25 -17.22
CA VAL A 400 -15.82 17.31 -18.30
C VAL A 400 -16.81 18.43 -18.00
N PRO A 401 -17.11 19.31 -18.97
CA PRO A 401 -18.06 20.39 -18.76
C PRO A 401 -19.48 19.85 -18.52
N ASN A 402 -20.28 20.56 -17.73
CA ASN A 402 -21.70 20.27 -17.52
C ASN A 402 -22.57 20.64 -18.72
N GLY A 403 -22.10 21.55 -19.57
CA GLY A 403 -22.75 21.97 -20.81
C GLY A 403 -21.75 22.57 -21.79
N GLY A 404 -22.07 22.53 -23.08
CA GLY A 404 -21.14 22.89 -24.15
C GLY A 404 -20.26 21.71 -24.59
N GLU A 405 -19.27 21.98 -25.44
CA GLU A 405 -18.31 20.98 -25.93
C GLU A 405 -16.91 21.58 -26.04
N VAL A 406 -15.88 20.72 -25.89
CA VAL A 406 -14.47 21.07 -26.12
C VAL A 406 -13.92 20.15 -27.21
N LYS A 407 -13.39 20.74 -28.28
CA LYS A 407 -12.82 20.01 -29.41
C LYS A 407 -11.37 20.38 -29.65
N ILE A 408 -10.55 19.41 -30.03
CA ILE A 408 -9.18 19.62 -30.50
C ILE A 408 -9.06 18.97 -31.87
N GLY A 409 -8.71 19.75 -32.90
CA GLY A 409 -8.68 19.25 -34.27
C GLY A 409 -10.02 18.70 -34.75
N GLY A 410 -11.13 19.28 -34.26
CA GLY A 410 -12.50 18.86 -34.58
C GLY A 410 -13.00 17.61 -33.83
N ARG A 411 -12.15 16.95 -33.04
CA ARG A 411 -12.51 15.76 -32.23
C ARG A 411 -12.91 16.19 -30.82
N ASP A 412 -14.05 15.70 -30.36
CA ASP A 412 -14.54 15.95 -29.00
C ASP A 412 -13.72 15.16 -27.97
N ILE A 413 -13.11 15.89 -27.03
CA ILE A 413 -12.22 15.30 -26.02
C ILE A 413 -12.92 14.30 -25.10
N GLU A 414 -14.24 14.43 -24.86
CA GLU A 414 -14.97 13.51 -23.96
C GLU A 414 -15.03 12.09 -24.54
N THR A 415 -15.02 11.98 -25.87
CA THR A 415 -15.16 10.71 -26.58
C THR A 415 -13.84 9.96 -26.78
N LEU A 416 -12.70 10.56 -26.40
CA LEU A 416 -11.37 10.05 -26.71
C LEU A 416 -10.80 9.15 -25.60
N PRO A 417 -10.02 8.12 -25.96
CA PRO A 417 -9.27 7.34 -25.00
C PRO A 417 -8.23 8.18 -24.24
N GLU A 418 -7.93 7.81 -22.99
CA GLU A 418 -6.88 8.43 -22.17
C GLU A 418 -5.51 8.31 -22.80
N ALA A 419 -5.25 7.23 -23.53
CA ALA A 419 -4.02 7.09 -24.26
C ALA A 419 -3.84 8.26 -25.26
N VAL A 420 -4.92 8.72 -25.91
CA VAL A 420 -4.88 9.86 -26.84
C VAL A 420 -4.67 11.17 -26.08
N LEU A 421 -5.56 11.52 -25.15
CA LEU A 421 -5.50 12.80 -24.40
C LEU A 421 -4.21 12.89 -23.58
N GLY A 422 -3.97 11.85 -22.79
CA GLY A 422 -2.84 11.67 -21.89
C GLY A 422 -1.50 11.48 -22.58
N ARG A 423 -1.44 11.37 -23.92
CA ARG A 423 -0.20 11.51 -24.73
C ARG A 423 -0.13 12.82 -25.52
N SER A 424 -1.27 13.43 -25.83
CA SER A 424 -1.35 14.65 -26.65
C SER A 424 -1.26 15.96 -25.87
N ILE A 425 -1.64 15.96 -24.58
CA ILE A 425 -1.74 17.18 -23.75
C ILE A 425 -0.85 17.08 -22.52
N ALA A 426 0.16 17.92 -22.37
CA ALA A 426 0.83 18.13 -21.10
C ALA A 426 0.02 19.09 -20.23
N TYR A 427 -0.20 18.74 -18.97
CA TYR A 427 -0.85 19.61 -18.00
C TYR A 427 -0.03 19.66 -16.71
N VAL A 428 0.21 20.86 -16.19
CA VAL A 428 0.75 21.05 -14.85
C VAL A 428 -0.02 22.16 -14.14
N GLY A 429 -0.71 21.78 -13.05
CA GLY A 429 -1.42 22.72 -12.19
C GLY A 429 -0.51 23.43 -11.19
N ALA A 430 -1.05 24.43 -10.47
CA ALA A 430 -0.30 25.23 -9.51
C ALA A 430 0.34 24.43 -8.36
N ASN A 431 -0.32 23.36 -7.91
CA ASN A 431 0.16 22.46 -6.85
C ASN A 431 0.30 21.02 -7.36
N PRO A 432 1.36 20.71 -8.12
CA PRO A 432 1.48 19.40 -8.75
C PRO A 432 1.86 18.30 -7.76
N TYR A 433 1.31 17.11 -8.00
CA TYR A 433 1.61 15.93 -7.20
C TYR A 433 2.91 15.25 -7.66
N VAL A 434 3.79 14.97 -6.69
CA VAL A 434 5.02 14.20 -6.89
C VAL A 434 4.83 12.84 -6.23
N PHE A 435 5.01 11.76 -6.98
CA PHE A 435 4.83 10.40 -6.50
C PHE A 435 5.96 10.01 -5.55
N SER A 436 5.66 9.11 -4.62
CA SER A 436 6.59 8.55 -3.64
C SER A 436 7.61 7.59 -4.29
N GLU A 437 8.47 8.11 -5.16
CA GLU A 437 9.49 7.38 -5.93
C GLU A 437 10.81 8.17 -5.97
N THR A 438 11.72 7.83 -6.88
CA THR A 438 12.93 8.62 -7.14
C THR A 438 12.60 9.86 -7.97
N ILE A 439 13.55 10.78 -8.10
CA ILE A 439 13.44 11.90 -9.06
C ILE A 439 13.26 11.35 -10.46
N ARG A 440 14.10 10.39 -10.90
CA ARG A 440 14.02 9.74 -12.22
C ARG A 440 12.61 9.26 -12.52
N GLY A 441 12.03 8.46 -11.63
CA GLY A 441 10.69 7.91 -11.83
C GLY A 441 9.60 8.98 -11.91
N ASN A 442 9.77 10.08 -11.18
CA ASN A 442 8.88 11.23 -11.30
C ASN A 442 9.05 11.98 -12.62
N LEU A 443 10.26 12.08 -13.19
CA LEU A 443 10.48 12.75 -14.47
C LEU A 443 9.98 11.91 -15.65
N THR A 444 10.21 10.60 -15.61
CA THR A 444 9.84 9.68 -16.70
C THR A 444 8.41 9.14 -16.57
N TYR A 445 7.67 9.50 -15.52
CA TYR A 445 6.29 9.04 -15.28
C TYR A 445 5.39 9.16 -16.52
N GLY A 446 5.50 10.27 -17.26
CA GLY A 446 4.72 10.53 -18.47
C GLY A 446 5.01 9.60 -19.65
N LEU A 447 6.04 8.74 -19.57
CA LEU A 447 6.46 7.79 -20.59
C LEU A 447 6.00 6.35 -20.28
N ARG A 448 5.45 6.09 -19.08
CA ARG A 448 5.13 4.74 -18.57
C ARG A 448 3.73 4.28 -18.98
N HIS A 449 3.50 4.10 -20.28
CA HIS A 449 2.17 3.73 -20.78
C HIS A 449 1.95 2.21 -20.85
N ARG A 450 2.95 1.48 -21.34
CA ARG A 450 2.93 0.03 -21.54
C ARG A 450 4.31 -0.54 -21.19
N PRO A 451 4.39 -1.80 -20.75
CA PRO A 451 5.69 -2.44 -20.63
C PRO A 451 6.34 -2.54 -22.02
N VAL A 452 7.58 -2.10 -22.15
CA VAL A 452 8.43 -2.36 -23.31
C VAL A 452 8.90 -3.80 -23.21
N LEU A 453 8.14 -4.69 -23.85
CA LEU A 453 8.42 -6.12 -23.86
C LEU A 453 9.66 -6.40 -24.72
N GLY A 454 10.75 -6.81 -24.09
CA GLY A 454 11.96 -7.30 -24.76
C GLY A 454 12.12 -8.82 -24.66
N ASP A 455 13.17 -9.35 -25.31
CA ASP A 455 13.60 -10.74 -25.13
C ASP A 455 14.19 -10.92 -23.72
N GLY A 456 13.40 -11.51 -22.82
CA GLY A 456 13.76 -11.64 -21.41
C GLY A 456 12.58 -11.90 -20.48
N TRP A 457 11.43 -12.30 -21.04
CA TRP A 457 10.32 -12.75 -20.24
C TRP A 457 10.80 -13.90 -19.34
N PRO A 458 10.53 -13.87 -18.02
CA PRO A 458 10.90 -15.00 -17.19
C PRO A 458 10.11 -16.22 -17.68
N ASP A 459 10.74 -17.13 -18.41
CA ASP A 459 10.13 -18.41 -18.82
C ASP A 459 10.11 -19.41 -17.64
N THR A 460 9.78 -18.90 -16.46
CA THR A 460 9.65 -19.70 -15.26
C THR A 460 8.24 -20.26 -15.19
N SER A 461 8.10 -21.44 -14.59
CA SER A 461 6.77 -22.01 -14.30
C SER A 461 5.93 -21.08 -13.42
N LEU A 462 6.56 -20.24 -12.60
CA LEU A 462 5.87 -19.26 -11.76
C LEU A 462 5.26 -18.13 -12.60
N ALA A 463 6.02 -17.53 -13.52
CA ALA A 463 5.53 -16.46 -14.39
C ALA A 463 4.36 -16.92 -15.28
N LYS A 464 4.45 -18.13 -15.86
CA LYS A 464 3.34 -18.76 -16.60
C LYS A 464 2.08 -18.87 -15.75
N ARG A 465 2.20 -19.39 -14.53
CA ARG A 465 1.08 -19.48 -13.58
C ARG A 465 0.50 -18.12 -13.22
N MET A 466 1.33 -17.10 -13.02
CA MET A 466 0.87 -15.74 -12.71
C MET A 466 0.03 -15.15 -13.85
N VAL A 467 0.43 -15.38 -15.10
CA VAL A 467 -0.35 -14.94 -16.28
C VAL A 467 -1.66 -15.71 -16.37
N GLU A 468 -1.63 -17.05 -16.28
CA GLU A 468 -2.85 -17.86 -16.31
C GLU A 468 -3.85 -17.44 -15.24
N GLU A 469 -3.38 -17.16 -14.01
CA GLU A 469 -4.25 -16.68 -12.93
C GLU A 469 -4.76 -15.25 -13.17
N ALA A 470 -3.94 -14.36 -13.74
CA ALA A 470 -4.39 -13.02 -14.13
C ALA A 470 -5.51 -13.07 -15.17
N GLU A 471 -5.38 -13.91 -16.21
CA GLU A 471 -6.40 -14.09 -17.23
C GLU A 471 -7.70 -14.65 -16.63
N LYS A 472 -7.61 -15.68 -15.78
CA LYS A 472 -8.78 -16.26 -15.09
C LYS A 472 -9.50 -15.23 -14.22
N THR A 473 -8.79 -14.29 -13.61
CA THR A 473 -9.39 -13.23 -12.78
C THR A 473 -9.67 -11.94 -13.54
N GLY A 474 -9.35 -11.85 -14.84
CA GLY A 474 -9.56 -10.63 -15.63
C GLY A 474 -8.64 -9.47 -15.25
N ASN A 475 -7.54 -9.75 -14.58
CA ASN A 475 -6.51 -8.78 -14.23
C ASN A 475 -5.56 -8.58 -15.42
N THR A 476 -4.85 -7.45 -15.45
CA THR A 476 -3.70 -7.32 -16.34
C THR A 476 -2.61 -8.33 -15.97
N TRP A 477 -1.94 -8.87 -16.98
CA TRP A 477 -0.80 -9.77 -16.84
C TRP A 477 0.55 -9.06 -17.06
N PHE A 478 0.53 -7.74 -17.27
CA PHE A 478 1.76 -6.96 -17.46
C PHE A 478 2.64 -7.00 -16.21
N PRO A 479 3.92 -7.42 -16.32
CA PRO A 479 4.82 -7.46 -15.19
C PRO A 479 5.30 -6.05 -14.85
N ILE A 480 5.18 -5.68 -13.58
CA ILE A 480 5.70 -4.39 -13.09
C ILE A 480 7.23 -4.30 -13.18
N SER A 481 7.92 -5.45 -13.16
CA SER A 481 9.38 -5.54 -13.26
C SER A 481 9.92 -5.38 -14.69
N ALA A 482 9.07 -5.35 -15.72
CA ALA A 482 9.52 -4.98 -17.06
C ALA A 482 9.89 -3.50 -17.12
N ARG A 483 10.62 -3.09 -18.16
CA ARG A 483 10.84 -1.67 -18.44
C ARG A 483 9.52 -1.04 -18.90
N TRP A 484 9.16 0.11 -18.36
CA TRP A 484 7.94 0.84 -18.74
C TRP A 484 8.22 2.14 -19.49
N ASP A 485 9.41 2.72 -19.36
CA ASP A 485 9.72 4.00 -19.99
C ASP A 485 9.82 3.83 -21.52
N ASP A 486 8.91 4.48 -22.26
CA ASP A 486 8.92 4.52 -23.72
C ASP A 486 9.98 5.51 -24.22
N LEU A 487 11.16 4.96 -24.55
CA LEU A 487 12.29 5.73 -25.06
C LEU A 487 11.99 6.44 -26.38
N SER A 488 11.14 5.84 -27.22
CA SER A 488 10.79 6.41 -28.53
C SER A 488 9.98 7.70 -28.38
N GLU A 489 9.14 7.80 -27.36
CA GLU A 489 8.36 8.99 -27.06
C GLU A 489 9.24 10.17 -26.60
N ALA A 490 10.29 9.87 -25.83
CA ALA A 490 11.31 10.85 -25.48
C ALA A 490 12.30 11.16 -26.64
N LYS A 491 12.20 10.44 -27.77
CA LYS A 491 13.16 10.45 -28.89
C LYS A 491 14.61 10.13 -28.48
N VAL A 492 14.75 9.19 -27.56
CA VAL A 492 16.05 8.67 -27.10
C VAL A 492 16.18 7.19 -27.47
N SER A 493 17.40 6.71 -27.59
CA SER A 493 17.73 5.36 -28.05
C SER A 493 17.93 4.39 -26.89
N ASP A 494 18.42 4.89 -25.76
CA ASP A 494 18.71 4.11 -24.56
C ASP A 494 18.43 4.89 -23.25
N VAL A 495 18.67 4.22 -22.12
CA VAL A 495 18.42 4.78 -20.77
C VAL A 495 19.46 5.85 -20.40
N ALA A 496 20.68 5.78 -20.94
CA ALA A 496 21.70 6.77 -20.66
C ALA A 496 21.36 8.11 -21.33
N GLU A 497 20.90 8.08 -22.58
CA GLU A 497 20.36 9.25 -23.29
C GLU A 497 19.12 9.82 -22.58
N LEU A 498 18.28 8.96 -21.99
CA LEU A 498 17.13 9.40 -21.18
C LEU A 498 17.56 10.16 -19.92
N ASP A 499 18.59 9.65 -19.22
CA ASP A 499 19.17 10.32 -18.05
C ASP A 499 19.82 11.66 -18.45
N GLU A 500 20.56 11.71 -19.56
CA GLU A 500 21.16 12.94 -20.08
C GLU A 500 20.10 13.98 -20.42
N ARG A 501 19.01 13.57 -21.08
CA ARG A 501 17.88 14.45 -21.36
C ARG A 501 17.20 14.95 -20.09
N SER A 502 17.04 14.07 -19.10
CA SER A 502 16.47 14.45 -17.80
C SER A 502 17.32 15.50 -17.09
N LEU A 503 18.64 15.35 -17.12
CA LEU A 503 19.58 16.31 -16.53
C LEU A 503 19.59 17.64 -17.29
N ALA A 504 19.56 17.61 -18.63
CA ALA A 504 19.49 18.82 -19.44
C ALA A 504 18.25 19.66 -19.13
N LEU A 505 17.07 19.02 -19.09
CA LEU A 505 15.83 19.71 -18.72
C LEU A 505 15.84 20.21 -17.27
N LEU A 506 16.44 19.47 -16.33
CA LEU A 506 16.60 19.93 -14.94
C LEU A 506 17.48 21.19 -14.87
N GLU A 507 18.58 21.24 -15.62
CA GLU A 507 19.44 22.41 -15.73
C GLU A 507 18.66 23.61 -16.28
N GLU A 508 17.95 23.42 -17.39
CA GLU A 508 17.14 24.42 -18.07
C GLU A 508 16.01 25.03 -17.21
N VAL A 509 15.42 24.23 -16.30
CA VAL A 509 14.43 24.74 -15.34
C VAL A 509 15.04 25.28 -14.03
N GLY A 510 16.37 25.35 -13.94
CA GLY A 510 17.10 25.87 -12.78
C GLY A 510 17.14 24.91 -11.58
N LEU A 511 17.06 23.60 -11.81
CA LEU A 511 17.26 22.52 -10.84
C LEU A 511 18.60 21.79 -11.01
N GLY A 512 19.50 22.24 -11.89
CA GLY A 512 20.82 21.63 -12.09
C GLY A 512 21.65 21.50 -10.82
N ASP A 513 21.72 22.57 -10.04
CA ASP A 513 22.39 22.61 -8.74
C ASP A 513 21.67 21.76 -7.68
N ASP A 514 20.34 21.67 -7.74
CA ASP A 514 19.56 20.79 -6.87
C ASP A 514 19.85 19.33 -7.17
N ALA A 515 19.88 18.93 -8.45
CA ALA A 515 20.23 17.59 -8.88
C ALA A 515 21.65 17.22 -8.41
N PHE A 516 22.60 18.15 -8.50
CA PHE A 516 23.95 17.96 -7.99
C PHE A 516 23.98 17.77 -6.47
N ARG A 517 23.32 18.63 -5.70
CA ARG A 517 23.26 18.53 -4.23
C ARG A 517 22.59 17.24 -3.77
N LEU A 518 21.50 16.83 -4.42
CA LEU A 518 20.82 15.57 -4.15
C LEU A 518 21.70 14.37 -4.54
N GLY A 519 22.47 14.51 -5.62
CA GLY A 519 23.48 13.55 -6.05
C GLY A 519 24.60 13.36 -5.03
N LEU A 520 25.14 14.44 -4.47
CA LEU A 520 26.13 14.36 -3.38
C LEU A 520 25.60 13.57 -2.17
N LYS A 521 24.31 13.67 -1.88
CA LYS A 521 23.63 12.93 -0.81
C LYS A 521 23.22 11.51 -1.20
N ALA A 522 23.31 11.15 -2.47
CA ALA A 522 23.00 9.82 -2.95
C ALA A 522 24.09 8.82 -2.52
N ARG A 523 23.76 7.53 -2.58
CA ARG A 523 24.68 6.42 -2.35
C ARG A 523 24.94 5.72 -3.67
N ILE A 524 26.17 5.27 -3.87
CA ILE A 524 26.56 4.52 -5.08
C ILE A 524 26.90 3.10 -4.65
N ASP A 525 26.29 2.13 -5.32
CA ASP A 525 26.73 0.73 -5.25
C ASP A 525 28.05 0.59 -6.03
N PRO A 526 29.18 0.27 -5.36
CA PRO A 526 30.47 0.10 -6.04
C PRO A 526 30.48 -1.05 -7.06
N LYS A 527 29.51 -1.99 -6.98
CA LYS A 527 29.36 -3.10 -7.92
C LYS A 527 28.53 -2.73 -9.15
N ALA A 528 27.88 -1.57 -9.16
CA ALA A 528 27.05 -1.15 -10.28
C ALA A 528 27.92 -0.90 -11.54
N PRO A 529 27.49 -1.37 -12.73
CA PRO A 529 28.18 -1.09 -13.98
C PRO A 529 28.30 0.43 -14.22
N GLY A 530 29.52 0.92 -14.44
CA GLY A 530 29.78 2.34 -14.69
C GLY A 530 29.83 3.23 -13.44
N ALA A 531 29.85 2.66 -12.24
CA ALA A 531 30.09 3.42 -11.01
C ALA A 531 31.49 4.07 -11.03
N PRO A 532 31.61 5.39 -10.75
CA PRO A 532 32.88 6.13 -10.80
C PRO A 532 33.75 5.89 -9.54
N VAL A 533 34.00 4.63 -9.22
CA VAL A 533 34.66 4.22 -7.97
C VAL A 533 36.08 4.79 -7.89
N ALA A 534 36.88 4.62 -8.93
CA ALA A 534 38.26 5.07 -8.96
C ALA A 534 38.36 6.60 -8.94
N GLU A 535 37.46 7.26 -9.65
CA GLU A 535 37.39 8.71 -9.74
C GLU A 535 36.97 9.34 -8.41
N LEU A 536 36.01 8.74 -7.69
CA LEU A 536 35.61 9.21 -6.37
C LEU A 536 36.71 9.00 -5.31
N ILE A 537 37.47 7.91 -5.39
CA ILE A 537 38.64 7.71 -4.53
C ILE A 537 39.74 8.73 -4.86
N ALA A 538 39.94 9.07 -6.14
CA ALA A 538 40.86 10.14 -6.52
C ALA A 538 40.37 11.53 -6.06
N ALA A 539 39.06 11.78 -6.14
CA ALA A 539 38.42 13.01 -5.64
C ALA A 539 38.60 13.15 -4.14
N ARG A 540 38.49 12.05 -3.38
CA ARG A 540 38.80 12.01 -1.96
C ARG A 540 40.22 12.49 -1.66
N LYS A 541 41.22 11.94 -2.37
CA LYS A 541 42.62 12.34 -2.18
C LYS A 541 42.82 13.84 -2.44
N LYS A 542 42.26 14.35 -3.53
CA LYS A 542 42.33 15.78 -3.90
C LYS A 542 41.57 16.69 -2.91
N ALA A 543 40.43 16.24 -2.38
CA ALA A 543 39.67 16.96 -1.37
C ALA A 543 40.46 17.05 -0.05
N ALA A 544 41.05 15.95 0.40
CA ALA A 544 41.91 15.93 1.58
C ALA A 544 43.11 16.89 1.43
N GLU A 545 43.79 16.89 0.28
CA GLU A 545 44.87 17.83 -0.01
C GLU A 545 44.43 19.30 0.09
N ARG A 546 43.26 19.65 -0.47
CA ARG A 546 42.72 21.02 -0.41
C ARG A 546 42.32 21.44 1.00
N ILE A 547 41.68 20.54 1.75
CA ILE A 547 41.27 20.79 3.13
C ILE A 547 42.51 21.03 3.99
N LEU A 548 43.56 20.22 3.85
CA LEU A 548 44.81 20.37 4.60
C LEU A 548 45.62 21.62 4.18
N ALA A 549 45.48 22.08 2.94
CA ALA A 549 46.15 23.28 2.43
C ALA A 549 45.48 24.60 2.85
N ASP A 550 44.17 24.62 3.16
CA ASP A 550 43.46 25.78 3.71
C ASP A 550 43.35 25.67 5.24
N PRO A 551 44.11 26.47 6.03
CA PRO A 551 44.06 26.41 7.50
C PRO A 551 42.67 26.66 8.08
N GLN A 552 41.82 27.43 7.38
CA GLN A 552 40.44 27.67 7.82
C GLN A 552 39.52 26.49 7.51
N ALA A 553 39.83 25.66 6.51
CA ALA A 553 39.07 24.45 6.21
C ALA A 553 39.55 23.26 7.05
N ALA A 554 40.86 23.14 7.29
CA ALA A 554 41.44 22.12 8.17
C ALA A 554 40.88 22.18 9.59
N ASP A 555 40.61 23.38 10.13
CA ASP A 555 39.97 23.53 11.46
C ASP A 555 38.46 23.19 11.47
N LEU A 556 37.86 22.87 10.32
CA LEU A 556 36.42 22.57 10.18
C LEU A 556 36.13 21.09 9.90
N VAL A 557 37.14 20.25 9.68
CA VAL A 557 36.97 18.84 9.32
C VAL A 557 37.88 17.95 10.15
N GLU A 558 37.34 16.83 10.63
CA GLU A 558 38.10 15.72 11.19
C GLU A 558 38.13 14.58 10.16
N LEU A 559 39.25 14.41 9.48
CA LEU A 559 39.45 13.32 8.52
C LEU A 559 39.60 11.98 9.24
N TRP A 560 39.19 10.88 8.60
CA TRP A 560 39.40 9.54 9.16
C TRP A 560 40.88 9.17 9.19
N ASP A 561 41.34 8.72 10.34
CA ASP A 561 42.71 8.29 10.62
C ASP A 561 42.67 7.00 11.44
N ALA A 562 43.40 5.97 11.00
CA ALA A 562 43.42 4.66 11.64
C ALA A 562 44.02 4.70 13.05
N ASP A 563 44.91 5.65 13.32
CA ASP A 563 45.66 5.76 14.58
C ASP A 563 45.10 6.83 15.52
N ARG A 564 44.03 7.54 15.12
CA ARG A 564 43.40 8.60 15.92
C ARG A 564 41.89 8.44 16.03
N LEU A 565 41.35 8.89 17.15
CA LEU A 565 39.91 8.99 17.37
C LEU A 565 39.36 10.23 16.66
N ASN A 566 38.23 10.10 15.96
CA ASN A 566 37.52 11.22 15.35
C ASN A 566 36.44 11.73 16.32
N PRO A 567 36.62 12.89 16.96
CA PRO A 567 35.70 13.38 18.00
C PRO A 567 34.34 13.83 17.43
N SER A 568 34.24 14.01 16.11
CA SER A 568 33.01 14.37 15.41
C SER A 568 32.22 13.17 14.89
N ALA A 569 32.74 11.94 15.05
CA ALA A 569 32.03 10.71 14.73
C ALA A 569 31.48 10.04 16.00
N THR A 570 30.53 9.12 15.81
CA THR A 570 29.97 8.32 16.91
C THR A 570 31.04 7.38 17.48
N LEU A 571 30.87 6.95 18.74
CA LEU A 571 31.78 5.96 19.32
C LEU A 571 31.69 4.61 18.61
N ALA A 572 30.54 4.23 18.07
CA ALA A 572 30.40 3.06 17.20
C ALA A 572 31.31 3.14 15.97
N GLU A 573 31.22 4.23 15.21
CA GLU A 573 32.07 4.45 14.03
C GLU A 573 33.56 4.45 14.41
N ASN A 574 33.92 5.01 15.57
CA ASN A 574 35.30 5.05 16.04
C ASN A 574 35.86 3.70 16.49
N VAL A 575 35.09 2.91 17.24
CA VAL A 575 35.57 1.64 17.82
C VAL A 575 35.57 0.52 16.79
N LEU A 576 34.55 0.47 15.94
CA LEU A 576 34.46 -0.52 14.88
C LEU A 576 35.36 -0.14 13.71
N PHE A 577 35.56 1.17 13.48
CA PHE A 577 36.22 1.70 12.29
C PHE A 577 35.68 1.07 11.00
N ALA A 578 34.36 0.88 10.98
CA ALA A 578 33.57 0.27 9.94
C ALA A 578 32.10 0.71 10.08
N LEU A 579 31.33 0.53 9.00
CA LEU A 579 29.90 0.77 8.96
C LEU A 579 29.15 -0.52 8.61
N PRO A 580 27.91 -0.71 9.08
CA PRO A 580 27.07 -1.79 8.56
C PRO A 580 26.83 -1.61 7.05
N SER A 581 26.90 -2.69 6.30
CA SER A 581 26.62 -2.73 4.86
C SER A 581 25.20 -2.30 4.55
N ASP A 582 24.25 -2.56 5.46
CA ASP A 582 22.90 -2.00 5.41
C ASP A 582 22.86 -0.67 6.18
N PRO A 583 22.71 0.46 5.48
CA PRO A 583 22.70 1.77 6.10
C PRO A 583 21.40 2.11 6.84
N THR A 584 20.40 1.23 6.86
CA THR A 584 19.19 1.37 7.66
C THR A 584 19.38 0.93 9.11
N VAL A 585 20.46 0.19 9.40
CA VAL A 585 20.82 -0.24 10.75
C VAL A 585 21.34 0.96 11.55
N GLY A 586 20.68 1.27 12.67
CA GLY A 586 21.08 2.34 13.57
C GLY A 586 22.33 1.98 14.38
N MET A 587 23.11 2.99 14.77
CA MET A 587 24.35 2.77 15.55
C MET A 587 24.07 2.12 16.91
N ARG A 588 22.93 2.44 17.55
CA ARG A 588 22.49 1.82 18.81
C ARG A 588 22.21 0.31 18.65
N ASP A 589 21.70 -0.11 17.49
CA ASP A 589 21.33 -1.51 17.24
C ASP A 589 22.55 -2.42 17.11
N LEU A 590 23.71 -1.86 16.74
CA LEU A 590 24.97 -2.61 16.61
C LEU A 590 25.40 -3.28 17.92
N ALA A 591 24.97 -2.79 19.08
CA ALA A 591 25.25 -3.42 20.37
C ALA A 591 24.61 -4.81 20.53
N ARG A 592 23.64 -5.15 19.67
CA ARG A 592 22.97 -6.46 19.64
C ARG A 592 23.52 -7.37 18.54
N ASP A 593 24.40 -6.86 17.69
CA ASP A 593 24.95 -7.61 16.57
C ASP A 593 25.92 -8.70 17.06
N PRO A 594 25.77 -9.97 16.63
CA PRO A 594 26.62 -11.06 17.09
C PRO A 594 28.12 -10.86 16.83
N LEU A 595 28.48 -10.23 15.70
CA LEU A 595 29.87 -9.94 15.33
C LEU A 595 30.45 -8.86 16.24
N VAL A 596 29.67 -7.82 16.52
CA VAL A 596 30.06 -6.72 17.42
C VAL A 596 30.19 -7.21 18.86
N ILE A 597 29.27 -8.04 19.35
CA ILE A 597 29.37 -8.64 20.69
C ILE A 597 30.64 -9.48 20.82
N ARG A 598 30.92 -10.35 19.84
CA ARG A 598 32.15 -11.16 19.80
C ARG A 598 33.40 -10.29 19.81
N PHE A 599 33.38 -9.19 19.06
CA PHE A 599 34.46 -8.22 19.01
C PHE A 599 34.70 -7.53 20.36
N LEU A 600 33.66 -6.98 20.99
CA LEU A 600 33.79 -6.30 22.27
C LEU A 600 34.34 -7.24 23.35
N ASP A 601 33.91 -8.51 23.33
CA ASP A 601 34.42 -9.53 24.25
C ASP A 601 35.90 -9.86 23.99
N GLU A 602 36.30 -10.06 22.72
CA GLU A 602 37.70 -10.35 22.36
C GLU A 602 38.63 -9.16 22.61
N ALA A 603 38.17 -7.94 22.35
CA ALA A 603 38.87 -6.69 22.62
C ALA A 603 38.86 -6.29 24.11
N LYS A 604 38.08 -6.99 24.95
CA LYS A 604 37.86 -6.68 26.38
C LYS A 604 37.28 -5.28 26.60
N LEU A 605 36.43 -4.82 25.68
CA LEU A 605 35.77 -3.52 25.71
C LEU A 605 34.31 -3.60 26.22
N THR A 606 33.73 -4.79 26.38
CA THR A 606 32.32 -4.97 26.79
C THR A 606 31.99 -4.24 28.10
N ASP A 607 32.77 -4.46 29.15
CA ASP A 607 32.53 -3.82 30.46
C ASP A 607 32.77 -2.30 30.42
N GLU A 608 33.70 -1.85 29.57
CA GLU A 608 34.02 -0.44 29.39
C GLU A 608 32.89 0.32 28.71
N PHE A 609 32.37 -0.17 27.58
CA PHE A 609 31.22 0.44 26.90
C PHE A 609 29.96 0.38 27.75
N LEU A 610 29.80 -0.67 28.55
CA LEU A 610 28.70 -0.78 29.49
C LEU A 610 28.78 0.27 30.60
N GLN A 611 29.99 0.53 31.13
CA GLN A 611 30.21 1.61 32.10
C GLN A 611 29.98 2.99 31.48
N MET A 612 30.49 3.23 30.27
CA MET A 612 30.23 4.47 29.53
C MET A 612 28.72 4.69 29.33
N GLY A 613 27.98 3.65 28.97
CA GLY A 613 26.52 3.72 28.84
C GLY A 613 25.80 4.11 30.13
N VAL A 614 26.27 3.59 31.28
CA VAL A 614 25.74 3.96 32.60
C VAL A 614 26.06 5.42 32.94
N GLU A 615 27.31 5.85 32.72
CA GLU A 615 27.74 7.24 32.94
C GLU A 615 26.91 8.20 32.10
N ILE A 616 26.77 7.93 30.80
CA ILE A 616 25.96 8.72 29.86
C ILE A 616 24.50 8.78 30.31
N ALA A 617 23.85 7.63 30.54
CA ALA A 617 22.46 7.61 30.95
C ALA A 617 22.23 8.40 32.25
N ARG A 618 23.13 8.26 33.23
CA ARG A 618 23.06 9.02 34.49
C ARG A 618 23.18 10.51 34.25
N THR A 619 24.19 10.96 33.51
CA THR A 619 24.38 12.38 33.21
C THR A 619 23.20 12.94 32.42
N MET A 620 22.66 12.21 31.46
CA MET A 620 21.49 12.63 30.69
C MET A 620 20.25 12.74 31.58
N ILE A 621 19.98 11.76 32.44
CA ILE A 621 18.87 11.84 33.40
C ILE A 621 19.05 13.05 34.33
N GLU A 622 20.25 13.29 34.86
CA GLU A 622 20.53 14.43 35.74
C GLU A 622 20.36 15.78 35.03
N LEU A 623 20.88 15.92 33.81
CA LEU A 623 20.80 17.15 33.01
C LEU A 623 19.36 17.48 32.60
N PHE A 624 18.54 16.47 32.32
CA PHE A 624 17.21 16.64 31.74
C PHE A 624 16.05 16.40 32.72
N ALA A 625 16.30 15.92 33.94
CA ALA A 625 15.28 15.73 34.98
C ALA A 625 14.52 17.03 35.37
N GLN A 626 15.10 18.19 35.08
CA GLN A 626 14.52 19.51 35.40
C GLN A 626 13.93 20.25 34.19
N LEU A 627 14.13 19.74 32.97
CA LEU A 627 13.65 20.36 31.74
C LEU A 627 12.30 19.77 31.33
N SER A 628 11.25 20.22 32.02
CA SER A 628 9.86 19.98 31.63
C SER A 628 9.45 20.97 30.52
N GLY A 629 9.68 20.64 29.26
CA GLY A 629 9.15 21.41 28.12
C GLY A 629 9.92 21.21 26.81
N GLU A 630 9.18 21.21 25.70
CA GLU A 630 9.67 21.14 24.31
C GLU A 630 10.49 22.39 23.91
N GLY A 631 11.65 22.59 24.54
CA GLY A 631 12.65 23.53 24.07
C GLY A 631 13.51 22.92 22.97
N SER A 632 13.77 23.66 21.89
CA SER A 632 14.58 23.21 20.74
C SER A 632 15.97 22.66 21.11
N LEU A 633 16.51 23.04 22.28
CA LEU A 633 17.78 22.57 22.79
C LEU A 633 17.77 21.09 23.23
N LEU A 634 16.61 20.57 23.68
CA LEU A 634 16.46 19.18 24.13
C LEU A 634 16.58 18.21 22.94
N ALA A 635 16.03 18.58 21.79
CA ALA A 635 16.11 17.80 20.56
C ALA A 635 17.50 17.88 19.87
N GLU A 636 18.26 18.94 20.12
CA GLU A 636 19.55 19.17 19.45
C GLU A 636 20.73 18.46 20.15
N PHE A 637 20.62 18.19 21.46
CA PHE A 637 21.70 17.58 22.25
C PHE A 637 21.31 16.28 22.97
N SER A 638 20.02 15.94 23.09
CA SER A 638 19.60 14.66 23.67
C SER A 638 19.45 13.58 22.61
N PHE A 639 20.12 12.45 22.84
CA PHE A 639 19.94 11.21 22.09
C PHE A 639 19.14 10.16 22.89
N ILE A 640 18.64 10.51 24.08
CA ILE A 640 17.57 9.77 24.78
C ILE A 640 16.27 10.54 24.57
N THR A 641 15.26 9.90 23.99
CA THR A 641 13.98 10.57 23.77
C THR A 641 13.24 10.76 25.11
N PRO A 642 12.34 11.75 25.24
CA PRO A 642 11.53 11.92 26.45
C PRO A 642 10.77 10.65 26.86
N ASP A 643 10.31 9.87 25.88
CA ASP A 643 9.58 8.61 26.10
C ASP A 643 10.49 7.47 26.59
N GLU A 644 11.78 7.51 26.24
CA GLU A 644 12.79 6.51 26.66
C GLU A 644 13.34 6.79 28.06
N MET A 645 13.31 8.05 28.51
CA MET A 645 13.91 8.50 29.78
C MET A 645 13.47 7.68 31.02
N PRO A 646 12.18 7.36 31.22
CA PRO A 646 11.74 6.55 32.36
C PRO A 646 12.36 5.14 32.37
N THR A 647 12.60 4.57 31.19
CA THR A 647 13.18 3.24 31.05
C THR A 647 14.64 3.24 31.52
N TYR A 648 15.44 4.19 31.05
CA TYR A 648 16.83 4.34 31.49
C TYR A 648 16.94 4.69 32.99
N ASP A 649 16.04 5.51 33.54
CA ASP A 649 16.01 5.82 34.98
C ASP A 649 15.80 4.56 35.85
N VAL A 650 14.90 3.67 35.43
CA VAL A 650 14.71 2.37 36.10
C VAL A 650 15.96 1.49 36.00
N MET A 651 16.63 1.46 34.85
CA MET A 651 17.87 0.69 34.67
C MET A 651 18.97 1.21 35.59
N ILE A 652 19.21 2.52 35.63
CA ILE A 652 20.26 3.14 36.44
C ILE A 652 20.00 2.94 37.94
N LYS A 653 18.76 3.14 38.41
CA LYS A 653 18.38 2.84 39.81
C LYS A 653 18.63 1.38 40.20
N ARG A 654 18.52 0.44 39.26
CA ARG A 654 18.83 -0.98 39.50
C ARG A 654 20.33 -1.21 39.57
N VAL A 655 21.09 -0.61 38.65
CA VAL A 655 22.56 -0.64 38.67
C VAL A 655 23.08 -0.14 40.01
N ASP A 656 22.55 0.97 40.52
CA ASP A 656 22.96 1.56 41.81
C ASP A 656 22.68 0.63 43.00
N LYS A 657 21.58 -0.12 42.97
CA LYS A 657 21.16 -1.00 44.08
C LYS A 657 21.78 -2.39 44.04
N GLN A 658 21.97 -2.95 42.85
CA GLN A 658 22.27 -4.38 42.66
C GLN A 658 23.56 -4.63 41.85
N GLY A 659 24.19 -3.58 41.34
CA GLY A 659 25.36 -3.65 40.46
C GLY A 659 25.01 -4.00 39.02
N ILE A 660 25.93 -3.67 38.12
CA ILE A 660 25.84 -3.90 36.66
C ILE A 660 25.64 -5.39 36.31
N GLY A 661 26.14 -6.29 37.17
CA GLY A 661 26.07 -7.74 37.00
C GLY A 661 24.65 -8.31 36.86
N LYS A 662 23.63 -7.65 37.41
CA LYS A 662 22.23 -8.10 37.41
C LYS A 662 21.40 -7.65 36.21
N LEU A 663 21.97 -6.85 35.30
CA LEU A 663 21.30 -6.45 34.07
C LEU A 663 21.11 -7.64 33.13
N SER A 664 19.92 -7.71 32.51
CA SER A 664 19.63 -8.66 31.44
C SER A 664 20.51 -8.40 30.22
N LYS A 665 20.62 -9.39 29.31
CA LYS A 665 21.38 -9.22 28.05
C LYS A 665 20.85 -8.05 27.21
N GLY A 666 19.52 -7.85 27.19
CA GLY A 666 18.89 -6.74 26.47
C GLY A 666 19.27 -5.37 27.05
N GLU A 667 19.15 -5.21 28.37
CA GLU A 667 19.49 -3.95 29.05
C GLU A 667 20.98 -3.59 28.94
N ARG A 668 21.87 -4.60 28.95
CA ARG A 668 23.30 -4.38 28.69
C ARG A 668 23.54 -3.86 27.27
N ALA A 669 22.86 -4.44 26.29
CA ALA A 669 22.94 -3.99 24.91
C ALA A 669 22.37 -2.58 24.73
N ASP A 670 21.30 -2.21 25.43
CA ASP A 670 20.75 -0.84 25.41
C ASP A 670 21.75 0.20 25.92
N LEU A 671 22.43 -0.09 27.04
CA LEU A 671 23.45 0.82 27.59
C LEU A 671 24.70 0.92 26.69
N ILE A 672 25.17 -0.20 26.12
CA ILE A 672 26.26 -0.18 25.14
C ILE A 672 25.83 0.60 23.88
N GLY A 673 24.60 0.38 23.41
CA GLY A 673 24.02 1.10 22.28
C GLY A 673 23.91 2.60 22.53
N LEU A 674 23.63 3.01 23.77
CA LEU A 674 23.64 4.41 24.17
C LEU A 674 25.06 5.00 24.13
N ALA A 675 26.07 4.24 24.56
CA ALA A 675 27.46 4.66 24.42
C ALA A 675 27.89 4.77 22.96
N PHE A 676 27.43 3.85 22.11
CA PHE A 676 27.71 3.84 20.67
C PHE A 676 27.25 5.10 19.94
N GLU A 677 26.13 5.71 20.33
CA GLU A 677 25.62 6.95 19.73
C GLU A 677 26.35 8.22 20.19
N LEU A 678 27.19 8.14 21.22
CA LEU A 678 27.91 9.31 21.72
C LEU A 678 28.82 9.88 20.62
N VAL A 679 28.61 11.14 20.27
CA VAL A 679 29.54 11.96 19.49
C VAL A 679 30.29 12.89 20.46
N PRO A 680 31.58 12.64 20.75
CA PRO A 680 32.31 13.34 21.80
C PRO A 680 32.28 14.87 21.70
N ALA A 681 32.52 15.43 20.51
CA ALA A 681 32.55 16.88 20.29
C ALA A 681 31.18 17.55 20.41
N ARG A 682 30.10 16.82 20.09
CA ARG A 682 28.71 17.33 20.10
C ARG A 682 28.12 17.27 21.51
N HIS A 683 28.20 16.11 22.17
CA HIS A 683 27.53 15.89 23.45
C HIS A 683 28.35 16.38 24.64
N ARG A 684 29.69 16.44 24.52
CA ARG A 684 30.61 16.96 25.56
C ARG A 684 30.40 16.35 26.94
N LEU A 685 30.01 15.08 26.98
CA LEU A 685 29.95 14.30 28.21
C LEU A 685 31.38 13.86 28.53
N GLU A 686 31.89 14.15 29.73
CA GLU A 686 33.26 13.83 30.20
C GLU A 686 33.45 12.31 30.46
N VAL A 687 33.08 11.49 29.48
CA VAL A 687 33.03 10.02 29.54
C VAL A 687 34.25 9.39 28.85
N LEU A 688 34.99 10.15 28.05
CA LEU A 688 36.21 9.69 27.39
C LEU A 688 37.43 10.36 28.01
N ASP A 689 38.37 9.55 28.48
CA ASP A 689 39.71 9.97 28.89
C ASP A 689 40.76 9.43 27.89
N GLU A 690 42.00 9.92 27.97
CA GLU A 690 43.07 9.50 27.05
C GLU A 690 43.35 7.98 27.09
N GLU A 691 43.06 7.29 28.21
CA GLU A 691 43.26 5.85 28.32
C GLU A 691 42.19 5.09 27.52
N ARG A 692 40.91 5.42 27.73
CA ARG A 692 39.76 4.88 27.00
C ARG A 692 39.91 5.14 25.50
N GLU A 693 40.31 6.34 25.09
CA GLU A 693 40.57 6.67 23.67
C GLU A 693 41.65 5.78 23.06
N ARG A 694 42.79 5.60 23.75
CA ARG A 694 43.87 4.72 23.29
C ARG A 694 43.41 3.26 23.14
N ARG A 695 42.58 2.76 24.06
CA ARG A 695 42.03 1.39 23.97
C ARG A 695 41.06 1.22 22.82
N ILE A 696 40.16 2.18 22.59
CA ILE A 696 39.21 2.19 21.47
C ILE A 696 39.97 2.09 20.14
N VAL A 697 40.99 2.93 19.94
CA VAL A 697 41.80 2.92 18.73
C VAL A 697 42.60 1.61 18.59
N ALA A 698 43.20 1.12 19.68
CA ALA A 698 43.99 -0.12 19.68
C ALA A 698 43.16 -1.38 19.39
N ALA A 699 41.83 -1.35 19.56
CA ALA A 699 40.94 -2.47 19.30
C ALA A 699 40.55 -2.63 17.81
N ARG A 700 40.66 -1.56 16.99
CA ARG A 700 40.23 -1.56 15.58
C ARG A 700 40.79 -2.72 14.74
N PRO A 701 42.08 -3.13 14.87
CA PRO A 701 42.62 -4.27 14.11
C PRO A 701 41.91 -5.59 14.42
N ILE A 702 41.38 -5.77 15.63
CA ILE A 702 40.64 -6.98 16.03
C ILE A 702 39.34 -7.05 15.24
N PHE A 703 38.57 -5.95 15.17
CA PHE A 703 37.32 -5.93 14.40
C PHE A 703 37.57 -6.14 12.91
N ARG A 704 38.59 -5.47 12.35
CA ARG A 704 38.96 -5.64 10.93
C ARG A 704 39.24 -7.10 10.59
N ARG A 705 40.04 -7.79 11.39
CA ARG A 705 40.33 -9.22 11.21
C ARG A 705 39.06 -10.09 11.31
N LEU A 706 38.13 -9.75 12.21
CA LEU A 706 36.88 -10.49 12.35
C LEU A 706 35.95 -10.31 11.14
N VAL A 707 35.89 -9.11 10.57
CA VAL A 707 35.14 -8.82 9.34
C VAL A 707 35.77 -9.52 8.14
N GLU A 708 37.10 -9.50 8.00
CA GLU A 708 37.82 -10.14 6.89
C GLU A 708 37.78 -11.68 6.93
N ALA A 709 37.58 -12.28 8.11
CA ALA A 709 37.52 -13.73 8.30
C ALA A 709 36.15 -14.35 7.98
N GLU A 710 35.10 -13.54 7.80
CA GLU A 710 33.72 -13.97 7.62
C GLU A 710 33.27 -13.62 6.19
N GLU A 711 33.11 -14.63 5.31
CA GLU A 711 32.84 -14.43 3.87
C GLU A 711 31.58 -13.59 3.60
N ASP A 712 30.60 -13.62 4.51
CA ASP A 712 29.33 -12.88 4.44
C ASP A 712 29.26 -11.71 5.45
N ALA A 713 30.40 -11.15 5.88
CA ALA A 713 30.40 -10.04 6.83
C ALA A 713 29.60 -8.84 6.31
N HIS A 714 28.56 -8.43 7.04
CA HIS A 714 27.69 -7.30 6.71
C HIS A 714 28.24 -5.96 7.22
N PHE A 715 29.56 -5.78 7.23
CA PHE A 715 30.25 -4.54 7.58
C PHE A 715 31.26 -4.14 6.51
N VAL A 716 31.41 -2.83 6.29
CA VAL A 716 32.37 -2.23 5.37
C VAL A 716 33.37 -1.39 6.18
N PRO A 717 34.67 -1.74 6.20
CA PRO A 717 35.67 -0.98 6.96
C PRO A 717 35.92 0.41 6.36
N PHE A 718 36.32 1.36 7.20
CA PHE A 718 36.86 2.64 6.71
C PHE A 718 38.25 2.39 6.12
N ASP A 719 38.31 2.26 4.79
CA ASP A 719 39.56 2.09 4.05
C ASP A 719 39.72 3.22 3.03
N PRO A 720 40.82 3.99 3.06
CA PRO A 720 41.03 5.12 2.14
C PRO A 720 41.13 4.70 0.67
N GLU A 721 41.39 3.42 0.38
CA GLU A 721 41.47 2.89 -0.98
C GLU A 721 40.16 2.22 -1.45
N LEU A 722 39.10 2.22 -0.61
CA LEU A 722 37.79 1.67 -0.96
C LEU A 722 36.69 2.75 -0.99
N LEU A 723 35.72 2.59 -1.87
CA LEU A 723 34.46 3.33 -1.82
C LEU A 723 33.53 2.65 -0.81
N ILE A 724 33.06 3.40 0.18
CA ILE A 724 32.25 2.88 1.28
C ILE A 724 30.78 3.02 0.88
N ALA A 725 30.17 1.94 0.40
CA ALA A 725 28.80 1.95 -0.15
C ALA A 725 27.72 2.53 0.80
N PRO A 726 27.78 2.32 2.13
CA PRO A 726 26.82 2.92 3.06
C PRO A 726 26.89 4.46 3.17
N LEU A 727 28.03 5.07 2.83
CA LEU A 727 28.23 6.51 2.89
C LEU A 727 27.63 7.20 1.65
N SER A 728 27.22 8.45 1.82
CA SER A 728 26.89 9.31 0.68
C SER A 728 28.12 9.56 -0.19
N ILE A 729 27.93 10.07 -1.41
CA ILE A 729 29.06 10.49 -2.24
C ILE A 729 29.86 11.60 -1.55
N GLU A 730 29.16 12.58 -0.95
CA GLU A 730 29.77 13.66 -0.17
C GLU A 730 30.66 13.12 0.94
N ASP A 731 30.15 12.20 1.77
CA ASP A 731 30.91 11.60 2.88
C ASP A 731 32.06 10.73 2.39
N ASN A 732 31.91 10.07 1.24
CA ASN A 732 32.98 9.29 0.62
C ASN A 732 34.12 10.19 0.12
N VAL A 733 33.81 11.34 -0.46
CA VAL A 733 34.81 12.30 -0.97
C VAL A 733 35.45 13.07 0.19
N LEU A 734 34.67 13.46 1.21
CA LEU A 734 35.19 14.06 2.42
C LEU A 734 36.10 13.08 3.17
N PHE A 735 35.68 11.82 3.27
CA PHE A 735 36.30 10.76 4.07
C PHE A 735 36.65 11.24 5.49
N GLY A 736 35.66 11.81 6.15
CA GLY A 736 35.77 12.41 7.46
C GLY A 736 34.43 12.92 7.95
N LYS A 737 34.45 13.72 9.02
CA LYS A 737 33.27 14.39 9.58
C LYS A 737 33.54 15.88 9.67
N THR A 738 32.53 16.68 9.34
CA THR A 738 32.57 18.11 9.62
C THR A 738 32.46 18.35 11.12
N ARG A 739 33.26 19.28 11.65
CA ARG A 739 33.25 19.64 13.06
C ARG A 739 31.93 20.29 13.46
N VAL A 740 31.22 19.62 14.36
CA VAL A 740 29.89 20.01 14.86
C VAL A 740 29.96 21.24 15.78
N ASP A 741 31.12 21.50 16.39
CA ASP A 741 31.37 22.62 17.29
C ASP A 741 31.64 23.96 16.59
N ARG A 742 31.72 23.97 15.25
CA ARG A 742 32.03 25.16 14.44
C ARG A 742 30.86 25.51 13.51
N ARG A 743 30.50 26.80 13.44
CA ARG A 743 29.43 27.29 12.56
C ARG A 743 29.94 27.45 11.13
N GLY A 744 29.12 27.05 10.15
CA GLY A 744 29.45 27.17 8.73
C GLY A 744 30.41 26.10 8.19
N SER A 745 30.77 25.09 9.00
CA SER A 745 31.65 23.97 8.58
C SER A 745 31.08 23.26 7.36
N HIS A 746 29.78 22.95 7.38
CA HIS A 746 29.13 22.19 6.31
C HIS A 746 29.16 22.94 4.96
N GLU A 747 28.72 24.20 4.92
CA GLU A 747 28.68 24.99 3.67
C GLU A 747 30.07 25.16 3.03
N ARG A 748 31.12 25.35 3.85
CA ARG A 748 32.48 25.53 3.34
C ARG A 748 33.05 24.21 2.82
N VAL A 749 32.78 23.11 3.50
CA VAL A 749 33.24 21.78 3.10
C VAL A 749 32.51 21.30 1.84
N GLU A 750 31.19 21.48 1.77
CA GLU A 750 30.39 21.20 0.57
C GLU A 750 30.95 21.96 -0.64
N ARG A 751 31.34 23.23 -0.47
CA ARG A 751 31.96 24.03 -1.53
C ARG A 751 33.29 23.44 -2.01
N ILE A 752 34.17 23.03 -1.08
CA ILE A 752 35.46 22.42 -1.44
C ILE A 752 35.23 21.09 -2.19
N ILE A 753 34.32 20.26 -1.71
CA ILE A 753 33.95 18.99 -2.36
C ILE A 753 33.40 19.27 -3.76
N ARG A 754 32.50 20.23 -3.89
CA ARG A 754 31.96 20.67 -5.19
C ARG A 754 33.07 21.10 -6.14
N ASP A 755 33.98 21.97 -5.70
CA ASP A 755 35.08 22.45 -6.54
C ASP A 755 35.98 21.29 -6.99
N VAL A 756 36.23 20.31 -6.11
CA VAL A 756 37.01 19.11 -6.45
C VAL A 756 36.30 18.25 -7.50
N ILE A 757 35.01 18.00 -7.32
CA ILE A 757 34.17 17.24 -8.24
C ILE A 757 34.10 17.92 -9.61
N VAL A 758 33.93 19.24 -9.65
CA VAL A 758 33.90 20.04 -10.88
C VAL A 758 35.26 19.99 -11.58
N ASP A 759 36.36 20.21 -10.85
CA ASP A 759 37.71 20.17 -11.42
C ASP A 759 38.15 18.80 -11.92
N MET A 760 37.46 17.75 -11.49
CA MET A 760 37.68 16.38 -11.96
C MET A 760 36.68 15.96 -13.05
N GLY A 761 35.77 16.85 -13.46
CA GLY A 761 34.77 16.56 -14.49
C GLY A 761 33.71 15.55 -14.06
N LEU A 762 33.51 15.33 -12.76
CA LEU A 762 32.57 14.34 -12.23
C LEU A 762 31.14 14.87 -12.06
N GLN A 763 30.91 16.15 -12.36
CA GLN A 763 29.62 16.82 -12.15
C GLN A 763 28.43 16.06 -12.75
N GLY A 764 28.52 15.63 -14.01
CA GLY A 764 27.43 14.90 -14.68
C GLY A 764 27.14 13.55 -14.04
N GLN A 765 28.16 12.84 -13.53
CA GLN A 765 27.97 11.57 -12.83
C GLN A 765 27.30 11.77 -11.46
N ILE A 766 27.66 12.83 -10.73
CA ILE A 766 27.02 13.19 -9.46
C ILE A 766 25.56 13.59 -9.70
N GLN A 767 25.29 14.44 -10.68
CA GLN A 767 23.93 14.83 -11.03
C GLN A 767 23.08 13.61 -11.42
N ARG A 768 23.65 12.66 -12.20
CA ARG A 768 22.98 11.40 -12.55
C ARG A 768 22.63 10.57 -11.32
N ALA A 769 23.53 10.46 -10.35
CA ALA A 769 23.23 9.80 -9.07
C ALA A 769 22.08 10.49 -8.31
N GLY A 770 21.95 11.81 -8.46
CA GLY A 770 20.84 12.59 -7.89
C GLY A 770 19.47 12.20 -8.43
N LEU A 771 19.38 11.68 -9.66
CA LEU A 771 18.13 11.18 -10.22
C LEU A 771 17.55 10.01 -9.41
N ASP A 772 18.39 9.24 -8.71
CA ASP A 772 17.97 8.12 -7.87
C ASP A 772 17.59 8.52 -6.43
N TYR A 773 17.62 9.82 -6.12
CA TYR A 773 17.20 10.33 -4.82
C TYR A 773 15.69 10.10 -4.58
N ASN A 774 15.35 9.46 -3.47
CA ASN A 774 13.96 9.23 -3.07
C ASN A 774 13.34 10.49 -2.45
N VAL A 775 12.26 10.97 -3.06
CA VAL A 775 11.60 12.26 -2.73
C VAL A 775 10.67 12.18 -1.51
N GLY A 776 10.51 10.99 -0.92
CA GLY A 776 9.61 10.76 0.21
C GLY A 776 8.13 10.69 -0.17
N VAL A 777 7.27 10.49 0.82
CA VAL A 777 5.82 10.37 0.61
C VAL A 777 5.28 11.67 0.01
N ALA A 778 4.66 11.58 -1.17
CA ALA A 778 4.11 12.72 -1.91
C ALA A 778 5.11 13.88 -2.14
N GLY A 779 6.42 13.58 -2.26
CA GLY A 779 7.45 14.61 -2.42
C GLY A 779 7.71 15.45 -1.15
N SER A 780 7.50 14.88 0.03
CA SER A 780 7.71 15.56 1.33
C SER A 780 9.14 16.04 1.58
N ARG A 781 10.14 15.50 0.88
CA ARG A 781 11.54 15.92 0.97
C ARG A 781 11.92 17.04 -0.01
N LEU A 782 10.95 17.57 -0.75
CA LEU A 782 11.15 18.62 -1.74
C LEU A 782 10.44 19.91 -1.31
N SER A 783 11.01 21.05 -1.67
CA SER A 783 10.33 22.34 -1.54
C SER A 783 9.15 22.44 -2.52
N PRO A 784 8.16 23.31 -2.28
CA PRO A 784 7.06 23.54 -3.24
C PRO A 784 7.56 23.90 -4.64
N GLY A 785 8.56 24.78 -4.75
CA GLY A 785 9.15 25.17 -6.04
C GLY A 785 9.89 24.02 -6.74
N GLN A 786 10.57 23.14 -5.98
CA GLN A 786 11.18 21.93 -6.56
C GLN A 786 10.10 20.98 -7.11
N ARG A 787 8.99 20.78 -6.39
CA ARG A 787 7.87 19.95 -6.87
C ARG A 787 7.26 20.49 -8.16
N GLN A 788 7.07 21.80 -8.24
CA GLN A 788 6.61 22.50 -9.45
C GLN A 788 7.54 22.24 -10.63
N ARG A 789 8.85 22.52 -10.49
CA ARG A 789 9.83 22.34 -11.56
C ARG A 789 9.99 20.87 -12.00
N ILE A 790 9.94 19.91 -11.07
CA ILE A 790 9.93 18.48 -11.41
C ILE A 790 8.70 18.11 -12.23
N ALA A 791 7.53 18.64 -11.90
CA ALA A 791 6.31 18.40 -12.67
C ALA A 791 6.36 19.07 -14.05
N LEU A 792 7.00 20.23 -14.17
CA LEU A 792 7.27 20.89 -15.45
C LEU A 792 8.19 20.02 -16.31
N VAL A 793 9.32 19.53 -15.78
CA VAL A 793 10.21 18.63 -16.54
C VAL A 793 9.49 17.35 -16.95
N ARG A 794 8.69 16.74 -16.07
CA ARG A 794 7.82 15.58 -16.41
C ARG A 794 6.93 15.88 -17.61
N ALA A 795 6.36 17.08 -17.67
CA ALA A 795 5.51 17.50 -18.76
C ALA A 795 6.30 17.72 -20.07
N LEU A 796 7.49 18.32 -20.00
CA LEU A 796 8.37 18.54 -21.15
C LEU A 796 8.91 17.22 -21.73
N MET A 797 9.22 16.24 -20.88
CA MET A 797 9.68 14.90 -21.30
C MET A 797 8.70 14.20 -22.25
N LYS A 798 7.40 14.48 -22.14
CA LYS A 798 6.33 13.88 -22.94
C LYS A 798 6.24 14.46 -24.37
N ARG A 799 6.73 15.67 -24.60
CA ARG A 799 6.71 16.37 -25.90
C ARG A 799 5.32 16.43 -26.54
N SER A 800 4.32 16.87 -25.80
CA SER A 800 2.92 16.92 -26.23
C SER A 800 2.64 18.00 -27.29
N ASN A 801 1.62 17.80 -28.12
CA ASN A 801 1.19 18.78 -29.13
C ASN A 801 0.42 19.97 -28.53
N VAL A 802 -0.08 19.82 -27.30
CA VAL A 802 -0.70 20.88 -26.50
C VAL A 802 -0.03 20.87 -25.13
N ALA A 803 0.40 22.02 -24.64
CA ALA A 803 0.99 22.18 -23.32
C ALA A 803 0.22 23.23 -22.53
N ILE A 804 -0.25 22.87 -21.34
CA ILE A 804 -1.08 23.70 -20.48
C ILE A 804 -0.40 23.80 -19.11
N PHE A 805 0.04 25.00 -18.72
CA PHE A 805 0.75 25.23 -17.47
C PHE A 805 0.08 26.34 -16.67
N ASP A 806 -0.08 26.13 -15.37
CA ASP A 806 -0.82 27.01 -14.48
C ASP A 806 0.03 27.43 -13.27
N GLY A 807 0.22 28.74 -13.06
CA GLY A 807 0.80 29.28 -11.83
C GLY A 807 2.32 29.19 -11.76
N PHE A 808 2.99 29.04 -12.91
CA PHE A 808 4.45 28.91 -13.00
C PHE A 808 5.16 30.23 -13.31
N PHE A 809 4.49 31.14 -14.00
CA PHE A 809 5.10 32.31 -14.62
C PHE A 809 4.37 33.57 -14.16
N SER A 810 5.13 34.57 -13.73
CA SER A 810 4.59 35.88 -13.35
C SER A 810 4.64 36.90 -14.50
N SER A 811 5.40 36.59 -15.55
CA SER A 811 5.80 37.52 -16.60
C SER A 811 5.95 36.80 -17.95
N GLY A 812 5.61 37.49 -19.03
CA GLY A 812 5.85 37.02 -20.41
C GLY A 812 7.34 36.99 -20.79
N ASP A 813 8.16 37.75 -20.06
CA ASP A 813 9.63 37.81 -20.22
C ASP A 813 10.36 36.91 -19.21
N ASP A 814 9.65 36.01 -18.52
CA ASP A 814 10.27 35.06 -17.58
C ASP A 814 11.26 34.13 -18.33
N PRO A 815 12.55 34.03 -17.91
CA PRO A 815 13.52 33.14 -18.55
C PRO A 815 13.05 31.69 -18.63
N LEU A 816 12.31 31.21 -17.63
CA LEU A 816 11.76 29.85 -17.63
C LEU A 816 10.67 29.68 -18.69
N LEU A 817 9.88 30.72 -18.95
CA LEU A 817 8.86 30.69 -20.01
C LEU A 817 9.51 30.61 -21.39
N GLN A 818 10.64 31.29 -21.58
CA GLN A 818 11.41 31.22 -22.82
C GLN A 818 11.93 29.79 -23.06
N THR A 819 12.52 29.16 -22.05
CA THR A 819 12.90 27.74 -22.09
C THR A 819 11.73 26.84 -22.48
N VAL A 820 10.56 27.04 -21.85
CA VAL A 820 9.36 26.26 -22.14
C VAL A 820 8.88 26.47 -23.57
N ARG A 821 8.95 27.69 -24.12
CA ARG A 821 8.59 27.99 -25.52
C ARG A 821 9.50 27.26 -26.50
N GLU A 822 10.80 27.20 -26.23
CA GLU A 822 11.77 26.48 -27.04
C GLU A 822 11.52 24.96 -26.99
N GLU A 823 11.28 24.41 -25.80
CA GLU A 823 11.01 22.98 -25.61
C GLU A 823 9.64 22.52 -26.12
N THR A 824 8.71 23.45 -26.31
CA THR A 824 7.37 23.22 -26.86
C THR A 824 7.19 23.79 -28.25
N GLU A 825 8.27 24.01 -29.00
CA GLU A 825 8.20 24.55 -30.36
C GLU A 825 7.26 23.70 -31.25
N GLY A 826 6.30 24.38 -31.89
CA GLY A 826 5.28 23.76 -32.75
C GLY A 826 4.07 23.18 -32.01
N ALA A 827 4.07 23.16 -30.68
CA ALA A 827 2.89 22.83 -29.87
C ALA A 827 2.04 24.08 -29.61
N THR A 828 0.75 23.88 -29.33
CA THR A 828 -0.09 24.96 -28.78
C THR A 828 0.24 25.12 -27.29
N LEU A 829 0.70 26.29 -26.88
CA LEU A 829 1.11 26.57 -25.50
C LEU A 829 0.06 27.46 -24.82
N VAL A 830 -0.54 26.98 -23.72
CA VAL A 830 -1.53 27.71 -22.93
C VAL A 830 -0.99 27.92 -21.52
N ILE A 831 -0.87 29.18 -21.11
CA ILE A 831 -0.31 29.57 -19.82
C ILE A 831 -1.36 30.27 -18.98
N GLY A 832 -1.60 29.76 -17.79
CA GLY A 832 -2.37 30.43 -16.76
C GLY A 832 -1.55 31.51 -16.06
N MET A 833 -2.09 32.73 -15.99
CA MET A 833 -1.46 33.89 -15.37
C MET A 833 -2.43 34.61 -14.42
N GLU A 834 -1.93 35.18 -13.33
CA GLU A 834 -2.75 35.95 -12.40
C GLU A 834 -3.04 37.36 -12.94
N GLN A 835 -2.05 38.00 -13.57
CA GLN A 835 -2.11 39.40 -13.98
C GLN A 835 -2.03 39.57 -15.49
N LEU A 836 -2.75 40.56 -16.02
CA LEU A 836 -2.80 40.85 -17.46
C LEU A 836 -1.44 41.26 -17.99
N GLU A 837 -0.66 42.02 -17.23
CA GLU A 837 0.68 42.50 -17.56
C GLU A 837 1.63 41.36 -17.92
N GLY A 838 1.48 40.20 -17.27
CA GLY A 838 2.25 39.00 -17.57
C GLY A 838 1.95 38.42 -18.95
N ALA A 839 0.77 38.70 -19.53
CA ALA A 839 0.35 38.18 -20.83
C ALA A 839 0.95 38.93 -22.04
N ARG A 840 1.89 39.85 -21.82
CA ARG A 840 2.61 40.52 -22.91
C ARG A 840 3.39 39.51 -23.75
N GLY A 841 3.34 39.68 -25.07
CA GLY A 841 4.06 38.80 -26.01
C GLY A 841 3.42 37.43 -26.23
N PHE A 842 2.14 37.25 -25.87
CA PHE A 842 1.32 36.10 -26.25
C PHE A 842 0.49 36.43 -27.50
N ASP A 843 0.26 35.43 -28.36
CA ASP A 843 -0.53 35.58 -29.58
C ASP A 843 -2.01 35.84 -29.27
N THR A 844 -2.52 35.27 -28.17
CA THR A 844 -3.90 35.45 -27.72
C THR A 844 -3.98 35.51 -26.21
N VAL A 845 -4.82 36.41 -25.70
CA VAL A 845 -5.10 36.59 -24.26
C VAL A 845 -6.58 36.35 -24.02
N LEU A 846 -6.89 35.49 -23.04
CA LEU A 846 -8.23 35.19 -22.56
C LEU A 846 -8.36 35.68 -21.12
N VAL A 847 -9.20 36.67 -20.85
CA VAL A 847 -9.39 37.22 -19.50
C VAL A 847 -10.63 36.62 -18.88
N MET A 848 -10.44 35.93 -17.75
CA MET A 848 -11.49 35.36 -16.93
C MET A 848 -11.91 36.36 -15.85
N SER A 849 -13.22 36.46 -15.62
CA SER A 849 -13.77 37.17 -14.46
C SER A 849 -15.09 36.53 -14.05
N ASN A 850 -15.23 36.18 -12.77
CA ASN A 850 -16.44 35.58 -12.20
C ASN A 850 -16.97 34.38 -13.01
N GLY A 851 -16.07 33.51 -13.49
CA GLY A 851 -16.42 32.32 -14.28
C GLY A 851 -16.84 32.60 -15.72
N ARG A 852 -16.64 33.81 -16.25
CA ARG A 852 -16.95 34.17 -17.63
C ARG A 852 -15.72 34.70 -18.36
N LEU A 853 -15.72 34.54 -19.68
CA LEU A 853 -14.73 35.19 -20.53
C LEU A 853 -15.09 36.68 -20.67
N ALA A 854 -14.37 37.53 -19.98
CA ALA A 854 -14.62 38.97 -19.95
C ALA A 854 -14.07 39.67 -21.21
N ALA A 855 -12.92 39.21 -21.72
CA ALA A 855 -12.31 39.71 -22.94
C ALA A 855 -11.46 38.61 -23.60
N SER A 856 -11.32 38.67 -24.92
CA SER A 856 -10.44 37.78 -25.69
C SER A 856 -9.89 38.51 -26.91
N GLY A 857 -8.60 38.35 -27.20
CA GLY A 857 -7.96 38.94 -28.38
C GLY A 857 -6.45 39.05 -28.23
N SER A 858 -5.82 39.94 -28.99
CA SER A 858 -4.43 40.32 -28.76
C SER A 858 -4.28 41.08 -27.44
N TYR A 859 -3.05 41.14 -26.89
CA TYR A 859 -2.78 41.85 -25.64
C TYR A 859 -3.27 43.31 -25.68
N ASP A 860 -3.00 44.04 -26.77
CA ASP A 860 -3.36 45.46 -26.88
C ASP A 860 -4.88 45.68 -26.94
N GLU A 861 -5.61 44.80 -27.65
CA GLU A 861 -7.08 44.84 -27.72
C GLU A 861 -7.70 44.59 -26.34
N VAL A 862 -7.23 43.56 -25.65
CA VAL A 862 -7.72 43.18 -24.32
C VAL A 862 -7.39 44.27 -23.29
N ALA A 863 -6.16 44.80 -23.30
CA ALA A 863 -5.73 45.85 -22.39
C ALA A 863 -6.56 47.14 -22.58
N ALA A 864 -6.96 47.46 -23.80
CA ALA A 864 -7.85 48.59 -24.07
C ALA A 864 -9.26 48.38 -23.48
N VAL A 865 -9.81 47.16 -23.60
CA VAL A 865 -11.13 46.81 -23.05
C VAL A 865 -11.12 46.85 -21.52
N VAL A 866 -10.11 46.27 -20.88
CA VAL A 866 -10.00 46.22 -19.41
C VAL A 866 -9.84 47.64 -18.83
N ARG A 867 -8.94 48.45 -19.38
CA ARG A 867 -8.74 49.86 -18.95
C ARG A 867 -9.98 50.73 -19.19
N GLY A 868 -10.71 50.48 -20.27
CA GLY A 868 -11.97 51.18 -20.57
C GLY A 868 -13.09 50.83 -19.57
N GLY A 869 -13.13 49.61 -19.06
CA GLY A 869 -14.07 49.16 -18.03
C GLY A 869 -13.80 49.77 -16.65
N GLU A 870 -12.53 49.85 -16.24
CA GLU A 870 -12.13 50.49 -14.97
C GLU A 870 -12.45 51.99 -14.95
N ALA A 871 -12.24 52.70 -16.08
CA ALA A 871 -12.57 54.11 -16.21
C ALA A 871 -14.09 54.41 -16.16
N ALA A 872 -14.93 53.45 -16.57
CA ALA A 872 -16.38 53.58 -16.53
C ALA A 872 -16.99 53.22 -15.16
N GLY A 873 -16.29 52.43 -14.34
CA GLY A 873 -16.73 52.04 -12.99
C GLY A 873 -16.35 53.02 -11.87
N ALA A 874 -15.44 53.96 -12.13
CA ALA A 874 -15.00 55.00 -11.19
C ALA A 874 -15.72 56.36 -11.37
N GLY A 875 -16.75 56.41 -12.22
CA GLY A 875 -17.52 57.62 -12.57
C GLY A 875 -18.87 57.74 -11.88
#